data_AF-B8IHN3-F1
#
_entry.id   AF-B8IHN3-F1
#
_cell.length_a   1.000
_cell.length_b   1.000
_cell.length_c   1.000
_cell.angle_alpha   90.00
_cell.angle_beta   90.00
_cell.angle_gamma   90.00
#
_symmetry.space_group_name_H-M   'P 1'
#
loop_
_entity.id
_entity.type
_entity.pdbx_description
1 polymer ?
#
loop_
_entity_poly.entity_id
_entity_poly.type
_entity_poly.pdbx_seq_one_letter_code
_entity_poly.pdbx_strand_id
1 'polypeptide(L)'
;MTRSDAALAKPDPTAAVCQAFATERLLNTWLRECASGSDPAEGERCAIPLGPDTLLAHCLRRSPSGFHQWGWPVLLRKADGHTRTLDDPAELAHRMIDALAPEETPAREAMRRRILDGLLRSRDHARACAGRAPDRSPAGLEQSLWHGHPFHPLAKSIDGFSDADFEAYAPERGAAYRLCWLLADPDLVGDLWRDPDAKTRTLAALADLSRLSSDAIGSRIPIPSHPWQAARLEADPTISALIAAGRLTITGPSGGVVTPTSSVRTVFAPEQNLFLKLPIAARITNFARTNSREHLARSIAAARALAAIPESVAACGLDILSERGALHVNLPGLEAVTGVLAREGPARRAFVVAGLLEPAPGDGQPILAGMGCALTGMEDAKAWLHDYARVVILPPLRLFAATGISLEAHAQNSLLSLDAGRPARLVVRDLEGVSIDAERFARLAPDLLLDPAVHYTRADAWQRLLYYLIVNQVAHVVATVARAAQTDEAMLWSCLAEALTNAREDAETAVLIRRLLEARTLPAKANFVSCLTGRSERPDYVAIDNPLRSTASATRSRCGGTKPETAPSDHHAAWDLAGRRVSGQLLGALLHEELLPGSVLSLRGPDEDVIVTVTPTSGAATYRARARRMRAYGRVLLDHDSLESEAGPVTEASAFVADLLPDLPGTPDDHARFAEEVARTQANHAMTLAQIAETRLSALSYDDLEGRLPDGHRYHPCFKSRIGFTPADNRAFGPEFGEPLRPVWIAAHRSLAVANAIERPGHQDEKLLGGSLDPATRAAFSARITASGGKLDDFFLMPVHPWQWERVADGATAAEQQKGLLIPLGASPHVYTAQQSIRTLADRTAPDAPSLKLSLSIRNTSTARTLAPHTVLNAPIISAWLHEVAASDAYLRASGTILLAERMGVAVTGPLVWDRTGATRGALSAIWRDPVAPYLEDEEAVPFAALTHLDGETPFVAGWIARYGIEAWVDRLLTVTMLPVVHVLVARGIALESHQQNMVLLHRDGWPTRVALKDFHDGVRFIPELLGCRRPALLPTPPDHARVNANSYVEAQDVEDVRDFMVDALFGVNLAELGWCLDLWFGYSESRFWHQVITILSKHCAAYPAAREGALRYRLGSEMLVVEALARRRLDPKTAHGRPIANPLAPLAAFLA
;
A
#
# COMPACT_ATOMS: atom_id res chain seq x y z
N MET A 1 -17.36 -47.84 -37.39
CA MET A 1 -16.40 -48.62 -38.19
C MET A 1 -15.28 -47.70 -38.65
N THR A 2 -14.05 -48.15 -38.46
CA THR A 2 -12.75 -47.69 -39.03
C THR A 2 -12.31 -46.23 -38.80
N ARG A 3 -11.51 -46.07 -37.73
CA ARG A 3 -10.38 -45.13 -37.67
C ARG A 3 -9.33 -45.57 -38.71
N SER A 4 -9.22 -44.87 -39.83
CA SER A 4 -7.97 -44.75 -40.58
C SER A 4 -7.94 -43.38 -41.25
N ASP A 5 -6.76 -42.79 -41.29
CA ASP A 5 -6.36 -41.58 -42.03
C ASP A 5 -6.55 -40.21 -41.37
N ALA A 6 -6.14 -40.08 -40.10
CA ALA A 6 -5.52 -38.83 -39.67
C ALA A 6 -4.02 -38.94 -39.91
N ALA A 7 -3.56 -38.48 -41.07
CA ALA A 7 -2.15 -38.26 -41.36
C ALA A 7 -1.50 -37.55 -40.15
N LEU A 8 -0.39 -38.12 -39.65
CA LEU A 8 0.51 -37.46 -38.71
C LEU A 8 1.07 -36.20 -39.41
N ALA A 9 0.30 -35.11 -39.35
CA ALA A 9 0.78 -33.80 -39.72
C ALA A 9 2.03 -33.52 -38.88
N LYS A 10 3.15 -33.18 -39.53
CA LYS A 10 4.35 -32.70 -38.83
C LYS A 10 3.90 -31.62 -37.82
N PRO A 11 4.39 -31.66 -36.57
CA PRO A 11 4.02 -30.65 -35.58
C PRO A 11 4.33 -29.26 -36.15
N ASP A 12 3.34 -28.35 -36.09
CA ASP A 12 3.49 -26.94 -36.48
C ASP A 12 4.64 -26.34 -35.66
N PRO A 13 5.82 -26.05 -36.26
CA PRO A 13 6.99 -25.57 -35.53
C PRO A 13 6.69 -24.28 -34.76
N THR A 14 5.81 -23.44 -35.32
CA THR A 14 5.37 -22.19 -34.69
C THR A 14 4.61 -22.44 -33.40
N ALA A 15 3.73 -23.46 -33.39
CA ALA A 15 2.97 -23.81 -32.20
C ALA A 15 3.88 -24.30 -31.07
N ALA A 16 4.91 -25.09 -31.39
CA ALA A 16 5.89 -25.56 -30.41
C ALA A 16 6.71 -24.42 -29.80
N VAL A 17 7.17 -23.47 -30.62
CA VAL A 17 7.86 -22.25 -30.16
C VAL A 17 6.94 -21.43 -29.25
N CYS A 18 5.68 -21.22 -29.65
CA CYS A 18 4.70 -20.48 -28.84
C CYS A 18 4.50 -21.09 -27.46
N GLN A 19 4.34 -22.42 -27.39
CA GLN A 19 4.13 -23.12 -26.13
C GLN A 19 5.36 -23.01 -25.22
N ALA A 20 6.56 -23.22 -25.76
CA ALA A 20 7.80 -23.12 -25.00
C ALA A 20 7.97 -21.72 -24.37
N PHE A 21 7.81 -20.66 -25.17
CA PHE A 21 7.94 -19.29 -24.67
C PHE A 21 6.80 -18.89 -23.72
N ALA A 22 5.56 -19.33 -23.96
CA ALA A 22 4.47 -19.12 -23.02
C ALA A 22 4.77 -19.73 -21.64
N THR A 23 5.30 -20.95 -21.63
CA THR A 23 5.75 -21.62 -20.40
C THR A 23 6.91 -20.89 -19.75
N GLU A 24 7.93 -20.47 -20.51
CA GLU A 24 9.04 -19.68 -19.97
C GLU A 24 8.54 -18.41 -19.28
N ARG A 25 7.64 -17.65 -19.91
CA ARG A 25 7.05 -16.44 -19.33
C ARG A 25 6.35 -16.75 -18.01
N LEU A 26 5.50 -17.78 -17.97
CA LEU A 26 4.76 -18.15 -16.76
C LEU A 26 5.70 -18.61 -15.64
N LEU A 27 6.62 -19.53 -15.91
CA LEU A 27 7.56 -20.08 -14.92
C LEU A 27 8.54 -19.02 -14.41
N ASN A 28 9.11 -18.20 -15.30
CA ASN A 28 10.06 -17.16 -14.89
C ASN A 28 9.36 -16.05 -14.09
N THR A 29 8.12 -15.69 -14.45
CA THR A 29 7.32 -14.77 -13.63
C THR A 29 7.01 -15.38 -12.26
N TRP A 30 6.60 -16.65 -12.22
CA TRP A 30 6.30 -17.36 -10.97
C TRP A 30 7.51 -17.49 -10.04
N LEU A 31 8.66 -17.94 -10.57
CA LEU A 31 9.89 -18.08 -9.80
C LEU A 31 10.36 -16.74 -9.24
N ARG A 32 10.30 -15.68 -10.03
CA ARG A 32 10.66 -14.34 -9.59
C ARG A 32 9.80 -13.84 -8.44
N GLU A 33 8.50 -14.11 -8.47
CA GLU A 33 7.53 -13.44 -7.59
C GLU A 33 7.06 -14.30 -6.41
N CYS A 34 6.99 -15.62 -6.59
CA CYS A 34 6.24 -16.53 -5.72
C CYS A 34 7.06 -17.73 -5.23
N ALA A 35 8.20 -18.02 -5.87
CA ALA A 35 9.04 -19.18 -5.56
C ALA A 35 10.54 -18.83 -5.55
N SER A 36 10.90 -17.71 -4.91
CA SER A 36 12.26 -17.16 -4.86
C SER A 36 13.30 -18.03 -4.13
N GLY A 37 12.88 -19.15 -3.51
CA GLY A 37 13.77 -20.15 -2.89
C GLY A 37 14.18 -21.31 -3.80
N SER A 38 13.59 -21.44 -5.00
CA SER A 38 14.00 -22.45 -5.99
C SER A 38 15.17 -21.91 -6.82
N ASP A 39 16.34 -22.56 -6.76
CA ASP A 39 17.51 -22.22 -7.61
C ASP A 39 17.64 -23.24 -8.75
N PRO A 40 17.29 -22.88 -9.99
CA PRO A 40 17.40 -23.79 -11.13
C PRO A 40 18.86 -24.06 -11.49
N ALA A 41 19.23 -25.34 -11.61
CA ALA A 41 20.52 -25.77 -12.13
C ALA A 41 20.39 -26.22 -13.60
N GLU A 42 21.29 -25.74 -14.45
CA GLU A 42 21.30 -26.08 -15.88
C GLU A 42 21.50 -27.58 -16.10
N GLY A 43 20.68 -28.17 -16.96
CA GLY A 43 20.66 -29.61 -17.23
C GLY A 43 19.89 -30.43 -16.19
N GLU A 44 19.41 -29.83 -15.10
CA GLU A 44 18.69 -30.53 -14.03
C GLU A 44 17.18 -30.25 -14.04
N ARG A 45 16.41 -31.11 -13.36
CA ARG A 45 14.99 -30.86 -13.11
C ARG A 45 14.84 -30.04 -11.84
N CYS A 46 14.34 -28.82 -11.98
CA CYS A 46 14.01 -27.95 -10.86
C CYS A 46 12.61 -28.31 -10.33
N ALA A 47 12.51 -28.45 -9.01
CA ALA A 47 11.23 -28.55 -8.30
C ALA A 47 10.76 -27.14 -7.93
N ILE A 48 9.66 -26.72 -8.53
CA ILE A 48 9.06 -25.39 -8.36
C ILE A 48 7.74 -25.55 -7.61
N PRO A 49 7.62 -25.01 -6.38
CA PRO A 49 6.39 -25.07 -5.60
C PRO A 49 5.22 -24.40 -6.33
N LEU A 50 4.05 -25.04 -6.31
CA LEU A 50 2.79 -24.55 -6.90
C LEU A 50 1.62 -24.89 -5.97
N GLY A 51 1.53 -24.17 -4.84
CA GLY A 51 0.58 -24.50 -3.78
C GLY A 51 0.89 -25.90 -3.21
N PRO A 52 -0.09 -26.82 -3.15
CA PRO A 52 0.13 -28.19 -2.67
C PRO A 52 0.82 -29.10 -3.70
N ASP A 53 0.89 -28.69 -4.97
CA ASP A 53 1.53 -29.45 -6.04
C ASP A 53 2.97 -28.95 -6.26
N THR A 54 3.79 -29.76 -6.95
CA THR A 54 5.13 -29.36 -7.42
C THR A 54 5.22 -29.45 -8.93
N LEU A 55 5.66 -28.38 -9.58
CA LEU A 55 6.09 -28.43 -10.98
C LEU A 55 7.53 -28.94 -11.04
N LEU A 56 7.77 -29.96 -11.85
CA LEU A 56 9.11 -30.43 -12.19
C LEU A 56 9.41 -29.97 -13.61
N ALA A 57 10.23 -28.93 -13.73
CA ALA A 57 10.62 -28.34 -15.00
C ALA A 57 12.12 -28.59 -15.26
N HIS A 58 12.47 -29.09 -16.44
CA HIS A 58 13.88 -29.27 -16.80
C HIS A 58 14.48 -27.91 -17.16
N CYS A 59 15.48 -27.45 -16.42
CA CYS A 59 16.15 -26.20 -16.71
C CYS A 59 17.17 -26.44 -17.83
N LEU A 60 16.84 -26.02 -19.05
CA LEU A 60 17.74 -26.15 -20.19
C LEU A 60 18.90 -25.16 -20.13
N ARG A 61 18.66 -24.00 -19.51
CA ARG A 61 19.65 -22.96 -19.31
C ARG A 61 19.30 -22.15 -18.08
N ARG A 62 20.27 -22.01 -17.17
CA ARG A 62 20.13 -21.14 -16.01
C ARG A 62 20.45 -19.71 -16.40
N SER A 63 19.62 -18.76 -15.96
CA SER A 63 19.91 -17.33 -16.08
C SER A 63 20.10 -16.72 -14.69
N PRO A 64 21.25 -16.09 -14.39
CA PRO A 64 21.45 -15.32 -13.15
C PRO A 64 20.42 -14.19 -12.94
N SER A 65 19.77 -13.73 -14.01
CA SER A 65 18.80 -12.63 -13.98
C SER A 65 17.33 -13.10 -14.06
N GLY A 66 17.11 -14.41 -14.00
CA GLY A 66 15.79 -15.03 -13.97
C GLY A 66 15.19 -15.38 -15.33
N PHE A 67 15.88 -15.11 -16.45
CA PHE A 67 15.44 -15.47 -17.82
C PHE A 67 15.76 -16.94 -18.16
N HIS A 68 15.42 -17.86 -17.24
CA HIS A 68 15.70 -19.29 -17.40
C HIS A 68 15.03 -19.84 -18.67
N GLN A 69 15.68 -20.81 -19.30
CA GLN A 69 15.12 -21.57 -20.41
C GLN A 69 14.62 -22.91 -19.87
N TRP A 70 13.40 -23.29 -20.23
CA TRP A 70 12.74 -24.48 -19.69
C TRP A 70 12.44 -25.50 -20.79
N GLY A 71 12.65 -26.77 -20.46
CA GLY A 71 12.18 -27.88 -21.26
C GLY A 71 10.66 -27.98 -21.20
N TRP A 72 10.07 -28.35 -22.34
CA TRP A 72 8.63 -28.53 -22.49
C TRP A 72 8.33 -29.94 -23.04
N PRO A 73 7.31 -30.65 -22.52
CA PRO A 73 6.36 -30.26 -21.46
C PRO A 73 6.95 -30.33 -20.04
N VAL A 74 6.30 -29.67 -19.09
CA VAL A 74 6.64 -29.78 -17.65
C VAL A 74 5.85 -30.92 -17.00
N LEU A 75 6.33 -31.43 -15.86
CA LEU A 75 5.59 -32.43 -15.09
C LEU A 75 4.94 -31.76 -13.88
N LEU A 76 3.68 -32.11 -13.62
CA LEU A 76 2.99 -31.78 -12.38
C LEU A 76 3.04 -33.01 -11.47
N ARG A 77 3.75 -32.90 -10.36
CA ARG A 77 3.68 -33.87 -9.26
C ARG A 77 2.66 -33.37 -8.25
N LYS A 78 1.56 -34.10 -8.13
CA LYS A 78 0.53 -33.79 -7.13
C LYS A 78 0.98 -34.13 -5.71
N ALA A 79 0.30 -33.58 -4.72
CA ALA A 79 0.53 -33.89 -3.30
C ALA A 79 0.47 -35.39 -2.97
N ASP A 80 -0.32 -36.17 -3.73
CA ASP A 80 -0.43 -37.64 -3.59
C ASP A 80 0.76 -38.42 -4.20
N GLY A 81 1.77 -37.73 -4.72
CA GLY A 81 2.95 -38.30 -5.38
C GLY A 81 2.72 -38.70 -6.84
N HIS A 82 1.48 -38.65 -7.34
CA HIS A 82 1.19 -38.92 -8.75
C HIS A 82 1.78 -37.83 -9.63
N THR A 83 2.58 -38.24 -10.61
CA THR A 83 3.20 -37.33 -11.57
C THR A 83 2.52 -37.50 -12.92
N ARG A 84 2.06 -36.40 -13.50
CA ARG A 84 1.54 -36.36 -14.88
C ARG A 84 2.20 -35.26 -15.66
N THR A 85 2.18 -35.39 -16.98
CA THR A 85 2.59 -34.32 -17.89
C THR A 85 1.59 -33.18 -17.87
N LEU A 86 2.09 -31.94 -17.90
CA LEU A 86 1.31 -30.72 -18.11
C LEU A 86 1.83 -30.08 -19.40
N ASP A 87 1.06 -30.23 -20.46
CA ASP A 87 1.37 -29.88 -21.85
C ASP A 87 0.49 -28.76 -22.42
N ASP A 88 -0.24 -28.06 -21.54
CA ASP A 88 -1.01 -26.87 -21.87
C ASP A 88 -0.60 -25.67 -20.99
N PRO A 89 -0.02 -24.60 -21.55
CA PRO A 89 0.30 -23.38 -20.79
C PRO A 89 -0.93 -22.70 -20.17
N ALA A 90 -2.12 -22.90 -20.72
CA ALA A 90 -3.35 -22.38 -20.11
C ALA A 90 -3.69 -23.13 -18.82
N GLU A 91 -3.52 -24.46 -18.80
CA GLU A 91 -3.63 -25.23 -17.57
C GLU A 91 -2.57 -24.77 -16.55
N LEU A 92 -1.32 -24.54 -16.97
CA LEU A 92 -0.26 -24.05 -16.09
C LEU A 92 -0.64 -22.71 -15.45
N ALA A 93 -1.12 -21.76 -16.26
CA ALA A 93 -1.57 -20.46 -15.80
C ALA A 93 -2.75 -20.55 -14.83
N HIS A 94 -3.73 -21.40 -15.10
CA HIS A 94 -4.84 -21.64 -14.19
C HIS A 94 -4.36 -22.17 -12.84
N ARG A 95 -3.45 -23.15 -12.83
CA ARG A 95 -2.92 -23.69 -11.57
C ARG A 95 -2.09 -22.66 -10.80
N MET A 96 -1.33 -21.81 -11.48
CA MET A 96 -0.64 -20.68 -10.84
C MET A 96 -1.63 -19.69 -10.22
N ILE A 97 -2.74 -19.41 -10.89
CA ILE A 97 -3.81 -18.58 -10.32
C ILE A 97 -4.47 -19.29 -9.13
N ASP A 98 -4.80 -20.58 -9.23
CA ASP A 98 -5.37 -21.37 -8.12
C ASP A 98 -4.45 -21.31 -6.89
N ALA A 99 -3.14 -21.44 -7.12
CA ALA A 99 -2.13 -21.44 -6.07
C ALA A 99 -1.99 -20.08 -5.38
N LEU A 100 -2.15 -18.96 -6.09
CA LEU A 100 -2.09 -17.61 -5.49
C LEU A 100 -3.42 -17.12 -4.92
N ALA A 101 -4.53 -17.58 -5.48
CA ALA A 101 -5.87 -17.15 -5.13
C ALA A 101 -6.82 -18.37 -5.12
N PRO A 102 -6.77 -19.21 -4.08
CA PRO A 102 -7.57 -20.44 -4.01
C PRO A 102 -9.08 -20.17 -3.97
N GLU A 103 -9.51 -19.02 -3.47
CA GLU A 103 -10.92 -18.64 -3.39
C GLU A 103 -11.51 -18.16 -4.72
N GLU A 104 -12.76 -18.52 -5.00
CA GLU A 104 -13.47 -18.12 -6.21
C GLU A 104 -13.95 -16.67 -6.14
N THR A 105 -13.11 -15.73 -6.57
CA THR A 105 -13.50 -14.32 -6.68
C THR A 105 -13.74 -13.89 -8.14
N PRO A 106 -14.60 -12.89 -8.40
CA PRO A 106 -14.76 -12.31 -9.74
C PRO A 106 -13.44 -11.77 -10.32
N ALA A 107 -12.54 -11.26 -9.49
CA ALA A 107 -11.22 -10.78 -9.89
C ALA A 107 -10.31 -11.92 -10.38
N ARG A 108 -10.32 -13.06 -9.69
CA ARG A 108 -9.63 -14.28 -10.11
C ARG A 108 -10.12 -14.76 -11.47
N GLU A 109 -11.44 -14.83 -11.66
CA GLU A 109 -12.03 -15.30 -12.90
C GLU A 109 -11.79 -14.34 -14.07
N ALA A 110 -11.78 -13.04 -13.80
CA ALA A 110 -11.34 -12.04 -14.77
C ALA A 110 -9.86 -12.23 -15.14
N MET A 111 -8.97 -12.50 -14.18
CA MET A 111 -7.56 -12.76 -14.46
C MET A 111 -7.36 -14.02 -15.31
N ARG A 112 -8.05 -15.13 -15.00
CA ARG A 112 -7.98 -16.37 -15.80
C ARG A 112 -8.33 -16.14 -17.26
N ARG A 113 -9.52 -15.55 -17.50
CA ARG A 113 -10.00 -15.26 -18.86
C ARG A 113 -8.99 -14.41 -19.64
N ARG A 114 -8.34 -13.46 -18.98
CA ARG A 114 -7.41 -12.53 -19.63
C ARG A 114 -6.03 -13.14 -19.87
N ILE A 115 -5.51 -13.97 -18.97
CA ILE A 115 -4.29 -14.73 -19.27
C ILE A 115 -4.56 -15.68 -20.44
N LEU A 116 -5.71 -16.37 -20.43
CA LEU A 116 -6.09 -17.27 -21.52
C LEU A 116 -6.22 -16.51 -22.85
N ASP A 117 -6.89 -15.37 -22.87
CA ASP A 117 -6.93 -14.48 -24.04
C ASP A 117 -5.52 -14.11 -24.49
N GLY A 118 -4.66 -13.62 -23.59
CA GLY A 118 -3.27 -13.28 -23.94
C GLY A 118 -2.45 -14.45 -24.51
N LEU A 119 -2.64 -15.67 -24.01
CA LEU A 119 -2.01 -16.89 -24.55
C LEU A 119 -2.53 -17.23 -25.95
N LEU A 120 -3.85 -17.19 -26.14
CA LEU A 120 -4.49 -17.44 -27.44
C LEU A 120 -4.07 -16.40 -28.48
N ARG A 121 -4.06 -15.12 -28.10
CA ARG A 121 -3.64 -14.00 -28.94
C ARG A 121 -2.16 -14.09 -29.30
N SER A 122 -1.29 -14.41 -28.34
CA SER A 122 0.13 -14.60 -28.61
C SER A 122 0.39 -15.69 -29.65
N ARG A 123 -0.31 -16.84 -29.55
CA ARG A 123 -0.25 -17.93 -30.54
C ARG A 123 -0.73 -17.48 -31.93
N ASP A 124 -1.83 -16.74 -31.97
CA ASP A 124 -2.40 -16.23 -33.22
C ASP A 124 -1.50 -15.20 -33.89
N HIS A 125 -0.96 -14.25 -33.11
CA HIS A 125 0.04 -13.29 -33.57
C HIS A 125 1.32 -13.97 -34.08
N ALA A 126 1.80 -15.01 -33.42
CA ALA A 126 2.96 -15.76 -33.87
C ALA A 126 2.74 -16.41 -35.23
N ARG A 127 1.56 -17.01 -35.45
CA ARG A 127 1.17 -17.58 -36.76
C ARG A 127 1.08 -16.51 -37.85
N ALA A 128 0.48 -15.36 -37.55
CA ALA A 128 0.43 -14.25 -38.49
C ALA A 128 1.82 -13.66 -38.80
N CYS A 129 2.71 -13.61 -37.82
CA CYS A 129 4.10 -13.20 -38.04
C CYS A 129 4.86 -14.23 -38.87
N ALA A 130 4.70 -15.54 -38.60
CA ALA A 130 5.32 -16.62 -39.37
C ALA A 130 4.82 -16.69 -40.82
N GLY A 131 3.57 -16.32 -41.06
CA GLY A 131 2.97 -16.27 -42.40
C GLY A 131 3.43 -15.08 -43.25
N ARG A 132 4.16 -14.11 -42.68
CA ARG A 132 4.68 -12.92 -43.38
C ARG A 132 6.18 -13.05 -43.63
N ALA A 133 6.66 -12.42 -44.70
CA ALA A 133 8.09 -12.29 -44.92
C ALA A 133 8.73 -11.47 -43.77
N PRO A 134 9.91 -11.87 -43.24
CA PRO A 134 10.57 -11.12 -42.17
C PRO A 134 10.87 -9.68 -42.59
N ASP A 135 10.23 -8.71 -41.94
CA ASP A 135 10.53 -7.29 -42.13
C ASP A 135 11.53 -6.81 -41.06
N ARG A 136 12.76 -6.53 -41.51
CA ARG A 136 13.85 -6.03 -40.66
C ARG A 136 13.91 -4.48 -40.64
N SER A 137 12.84 -3.81 -41.02
CA SER A 137 12.69 -2.36 -40.82
C SER A 137 12.38 -2.02 -39.35
N PRO A 138 12.61 -0.77 -38.90
CA PRO A 138 12.18 -0.35 -37.56
C PRO A 138 10.70 -0.62 -37.27
N ALA A 139 9.82 -0.38 -38.25
CA ALA A 139 8.38 -0.64 -38.11
C ALA A 139 8.10 -2.15 -38.08
N GLY A 140 8.78 -2.94 -38.92
CA GLY A 140 8.66 -4.40 -38.95
C GLY A 140 8.95 -5.05 -37.60
N LEU A 141 9.99 -4.57 -36.89
CA LEU A 141 10.35 -5.07 -35.56
C LEU A 141 9.32 -4.69 -34.47
N GLU A 142 8.66 -3.54 -34.59
CA GLU A 142 7.52 -3.20 -33.71
C GLU A 142 6.33 -4.14 -33.97
N GLN A 143 6.18 -4.57 -35.21
CA GLN A 143 5.09 -5.41 -35.74
C GLN A 143 5.37 -6.92 -35.68
N SER A 144 6.51 -7.33 -35.09
CA SER A 144 6.89 -8.74 -34.94
C SER A 144 6.79 -9.25 -33.50
N LEU A 145 6.42 -8.38 -32.55
CA LEU A 145 6.35 -8.69 -31.12
C LEU A 145 5.13 -9.55 -30.81
N TRP A 146 5.20 -10.87 -30.91
CA TRP A 146 4.07 -11.77 -30.64
C TRP A 146 4.05 -12.35 -29.21
N HIS A 147 5.21 -12.47 -28.56
CA HIS A 147 5.40 -12.98 -27.21
C HIS A 147 5.09 -11.92 -26.14
N GLY A 148 5.57 -10.69 -26.34
CA GLY A 148 5.37 -9.58 -25.41
C GLY A 148 6.31 -9.61 -24.20
N HIS A 149 5.89 -9.00 -23.08
CA HIS A 149 6.77 -8.83 -21.92
C HIS A 149 7.05 -10.18 -21.20
N PRO A 150 8.33 -10.60 -21.04
CA PRO A 150 8.69 -11.95 -20.60
C PRO A 150 8.43 -12.23 -19.11
N PHE A 151 8.13 -11.19 -18.32
CA PHE A 151 7.74 -11.31 -16.90
C PHE A 151 6.37 -10.67 -16.61
N HIS A 152 5.40 -10.78 -17.52
CA HIS A 152 4.06 -10.24 -17.30
C HIS A 152 2.98 -11.26 -17.69
N PRO A 153 2.08 -11.66 -16.79
CA PRO A 153 1.10 -12.73 -17.06
C PRO A 153 0.08 -12.36 -18.14
N LEU A 154 -0.31 -11.08 -18.19
CA LEU A 154 -1.30 -10.54 -19.14
C LEU A 154 -0.68 -9.97 -20.42
N ALA A 155 0.55 -10.36 -20.76
CA ALA A 155 1.15 -9.95 -22.02
C ALA A 155 0.25 -10.40 -23.19
N LYS A 156 -0.01 -9.46 -24.12
CA LYS A 156 -0.90 -9.60 -25.29
C LYS A 156 -2.40 -9.70 -25.01
N SER A 157 -2.85 -9.57 -23.75
CA SER A 157 -4.28 -9.44 -23.46
C SER A 157 -4.79 -8.03 -23.76
N ILE A 158 -5.90 -7.94 -24.50
CA ILE A 158 -6.62 -6.69 -24.79
C ILE A 158 -8.11 -6.93 -24.66
N ASP A 159 -8.75 -6.34 -23.66
CA ASP A 159 -10.21 -6.36 -23.56
C ASP A 159 -10.82 -5.16 -24.29
N GLY A 160 -11.77 -5.42 -25.18
CA GLY A 160 -12.52 -4.40 -25.92
C GLY A 160 -12.30 -4.41 -27.43
N PHE A 161 -11.29 -5.14 -27.93
CA PHE A 161 -11.11 -5.36 -29.37
C PHE A 161 -11.87 -6.62 -29.80
N SER A 162 -12.60 -6.51 -30.92
CA SER A 162 -13.09 -7.67 -31.68
C SER A 162 -11.98 -8.28 -32.53
N ASP A 163 -12.16 -9.49 -33.06
CA ASP A 163 -11.20 -10.10 -33.98
C ASP A 163 -10.95 -9.22 -35.23
N ALA A 164 -12.00 -8.54 -35.72
CA ALA A 164 -11.87 -7.58 -36.82
C ALA A 164 -11.01 -6.36 -36.44
N ASP A 165 -11.10 -5.89 -35.19
CA ASP A 165 -10.25 -4.80 -34.70
C ASP A 165 -8.78 -5.23 -34.60
N PHE A 166 -8.52 -6.47 -34.20
CA PHE A 166 -7.16 -7.00 -34.22
C PHE A 166 -6.59 -7.08 -35.64
N GLU A 167 -7.36 -7.59 -36.61
CA GLU A 167 -6.95 -7.58 -38.02
C GLU A 167 -6.67 -6.16 -38.55
N ALA A 168 -7.50 -5.20 -38.16
CA ALA A 168 -7.41 -3.83 -38.67
C ALA A 168 -6.29 -3.01 -38.02
N TYR A 169 -5.99 -3.22 -36.73
CA TYR A 169 -5.22 -2.28 -35.93
C TYR A 169 -4.05 -2.88 -35.15
N ALA A 170 -3.94 -4.20 -34.99
CA ALA A 170 -2.86 -4.79 -34.21
C ALA A 170 -1.52 -4.77 -34.97
N PRO A 171 -0.42 -4.35 -34.33
CA PRO A 171 0.89 -4.29 -34.98
C PRO A 171 1.35 -5.67 -35.47
N GLU A 172 1.03 -6.75 -34.77
CA GLU A 172 1.40 -8.13 -35.11
C GLU A 172 0.74 -8.66 -36.39
N ARG A 173 -0.25 -7.93 -36.94
CA ARG A 173 -0.87 -8.20 -38.24
C ARG A 173 -0.19 -7.46 -39.39
N GLY A 174 0.79 -6.61 -39.09
CA GLY A 174 1.35 -5.68 -40.07
C GLY A 174 0.40 -4.55 -40.42
N ALA A 175 -0.51 -4.22 -39.48
CA ALA A 175 -1.54 -3.21 -39.71
C ALA A 175 -0.92 -1.88 -40.11
N ALA A 176 -1.59 -1.19 -41.03
CA ALA A 176 -1.28 0.17 -41.43
C ALA A 176 -2.60 0.83 -41.82
N TYR A 177 -2.92 1.98 -41.25
CA TYR A 177 -4.23 2.60 -41.40
C TYR A 177 -4.14 4.12 -41.41
N ARG A 178 -5.25 4.77 -41.73
CA ARG A 178 -5.40 6.22 -41.65
C ARG A 178 -6.15 6.60 -40.39
N LEU A 179 -5.84 7.78 -39.85
CA LEU A 179 -6.48 8.28 -38.63
C LEU A 179 -7.83 8.94 -38.94
N CYS A 180 -8.71 8.96 -37.95
CA CYS A 180 -9.84 9.89 -37.93
C CYS A 180 -9.41 11.20 -37.26
N TRP A 181 -10.14 12.28 -37.48
CA TRP A 181 -9.80 13.59 -36.95
C TRP A 181 -10.99 14.21 -36.24
N LEU A 182 -10.75 14.74 -35.04
CA LEU A 182 -11.70 15.61 -34.35
C LEU A 182 -11.35 17.05 -34.77
N LEU A 183 -12.19 17.66 -35.58
CA LEU A 183 -12.10 19.08 -35.93
C LEU A 183 -12.90 19.86 -34.89
N ALA A 184 -12.22 20.40 -33.89
CA ALA A 184 -12.84 21.09 -32.76
C ALA A 184 -12.61 22.61 -32.85
N ASP A 185 -13.61 23.38 -32.44
CA ASP A 185 -13.45 24.83 -32.27
C ASP A 185 -12.29 25.13 -31.30
N PRO A 186 -11.51 26.21 -31.52
CA PRO A 186 -10.30 26.46 -30.72
C PRO A 186 -10.52 26.55 -29.21
N ASP A 187 -11.68 27.05 -28.77
CA ASP A 187 -12.02 27.20 -27.35
C ASP A 187 -12.38 25.87 -26.66
N LEU A 188 -12.61 24.81 -27.43
CA LEU A 188 -12.81 23.45 -26.93
C LEU A 188 -11.51 22.67 -26.74
N VAL A 189 -10.37 23.20 -27.19
CA VAL A 189 -9.10 22.46 -27.22
C VAL A 189 -8.19 22.89 -26.09
N GLY A 190 -7.80 21.92 -25.26
CA GLY A 190 -6.73 22.06 -24.29
C GLY A 190 -5.43 21.64 -24.91
N ASP A 191 -4.37 22.41 -24.67
CA ASP A 191 -3.07 22.14 -25.24
C ASP A 191 -1.93 22.30 -24.21
N LEU A 192 -0.85 21.56 -24.45
CA LEU A 192 0.36 21.58 -23.65
C LEU A 192 1.54 21.51 -24.62
N TRP A 193 2.49 22.44 -24.51
CA TRP A 193 3.60 22.52 -25.46
C TRP A 193 4.94 22.62 -24.75
N ARG A 194 5.96 21.98 -25.32
CA ARG A 194 7.33 22.13 -24.86
C ARG A 194 7.79 23.59 -24.97
N ASP A 195 7.58 24.18 -26.14
CA ASP A 195 7.90 25.57 -26.48
C ASP A 195 6.97 26.09 -27.60
N PRO A 196 6.90 27.42 -27.84
CA PRO A 196 6.04 28.00 -28.87
C PRO A 196 6.32 27.49 -30.30
N ASP A 197 7.58 27.21 -30.65
CA ASP A 197 7.92 26.71 -31.99
C ASP A 197 7.44 25.27 -32.17
N ALA A 198 7.50 24.45 -31.11
CA ALA A 198 6.98 23.09 -31.10
C ALA A 198 5.47 23.08 -31.37
N LYS A 199 4.71 24.06 -30.85
CA LYS A 199 3.28 24.25 -31.17
C LYS A 199 3.08 24.45 -32.67
N THR A 200 3.72 25.46 -33.24
CA THR A 200 3.58 25.82 -34.65
C THR A 200 3.94 24.66 -35.58
N ARG A 201 5.08 24.01 -35.34
CA ARG A 201 5.53 22.87 -36.16
C ARG A 201 4.61 21.66 -36.03
N THR A 202 4.10 21.37 -34.83
CA THR A 202 3.24 20.19 -34.62
C THR A 202 1.88 20.40 -35.25
N LEU A 203 1.26 21.57 -35.09
CA LEU A 203 -0.03 21.86 -35.73
C LEU A 203 0.07 21.81 -37.26
N ALA A 204 1.16 22.36 -37.83
CA ALA A 204 1.42 22.24 -39.27
C ALA A 204 1.60 20.78 -39.72
N ALA A 205 2.35 19.98 -38.97
CA ALA A 205 2.54 18.57 -39.27
C ALA A 205 1.25 17.75 -39.14
N LEU A 206 0.38 18.06 -38.17
CA LEU A 206 -0.93 17.41 -38.02
C LEU A 206 -1.88 17.79 -39.16
N ALA A 207 -1.91 19.07 -39.56
CA ALA A 207 -2.69 19.51 -40.71
C ALA A 207 -2.23 18.81 -42.00
N ASP A 208 -0.92 18.76 -42.26
CA ASP A 208 -0.34 18.04 -43.40
C ASP A 208 -0.66 16.54 -43.35
N LEU A 209 -0.46 15.89 -42.19
CA LEU A 209 -0.78 14.48 -42.00
C LEU A 209 -2.26 14.19 -42.25
N SER A 210 -3.18 15.10 -41.92
CA SER A 210 -4.62 14.91 -42.15
C SER A 210 -5.00 14.90 -43.63
N ARG A 211 -4.22 15.56 -44.49
CA ARG A 211 -4.54 15.84 -45.91
C ARG A 211 -5.92 16.48 -46.12
N LEU A 212 -6.48 17.11 -45.10
CA LEU A 212 -7.69 17.93 -45.21
C LEU A 212 -7.33 19.28 -45.84
N SER A 213 -8.22 19.83 -46.66
CA SER A 213 -8.00 21.16 -47.23
C SER A 213 -8.04 22.23 -46.14
N SER A 214 -7.37 23.35 -46.38
CA SER A 214 -7.45 24.53 -45.50
C SER A 214 -8.90 24.97 -45.27
N ASP A 215 -9.75 24.85 -46.29
CA ASP A 215 -11.18 25.18 -46.20
C ASP A 215 -11.95 24.20 -45.31
N ALA A 216 -11.57 22.91 -45.32
CA ALA A 216 -12.20 21.89 -44.49
C ALA A 216 -11.80 22.00 -43.01
N ILE A 217 -10.56 22.41 -42.72
CA ILE A 217 -10.09 22.68 -41.35
C ILE A 217 -10.65 24.03 -40.87
N GLY A 218 -10.67 25.04 -41.73
CA GLY A 218 -11.12 26.39 -41.41
C GLY A 218 -10.37 26.97 -40.22
N SER A 219 -11.10 27.52 -39.25
CA SER A 219 -10.54 28.03 -37.99
C SER A 219 -10.41 26.97 -36.89
N ARG A 220 -10.71 25.70 -37.16
CA ARG A 220 -10.71 24.63 -36.15
C ARG A 220 -9.34 24.00 -35.98
N ILE A 221 -9.17 23.29 -34.88
CA ILE A 221 -7.95 22.55 -34.57
C ILE A 221 -8.18 21.05 -34.86
N PRO A 222 -7.35 20.42 -35.72
CA PRO A 222 -7.44 18.98 -35.97
C PRO A 222 -6.73 18.19 -34.86
N ILE A 223 -7.49 17.41 -34.09
CA ILE A 223 -6.96 16.46 -33.10
C ILE A 223 -7.03 15.06 -33.71
N PRO A 224 -5.90 14.35 -33.89
CA PRO A 224 -5.92 12.99 -34.42
C PRO A 224 -6.63 12.02 -33.45
N SER A 225 -7.33 11.04 -33.99
CA SER A 225 -8.01 10.00 -33.21
C SER A 225 -7.84 8.65 -33.87
N HIS A 226 -7.60 7.62 -33.07
CA HIS A 226 -7.57 6.25 -33.56
C HIS A 226 -8.96 5.88 -34.10
N PRO A 227 -9.11 5.24 -35.27
CA PRO A 227 -10.42 4.94 -35.85
C PRO A 227 -11.38 4.21 -34.89
N TRP A 228 -10.87 3.20 -34.17
CA TRP A 228 -11.63 2.51 -33.10
C TRP A 228 -12.12 3.45 -31.98
N GLN A 229 -11.29 4.42 -31.56
CA GLN A 229 -11.66 5.37 -30.53
C GLN A 229 -12.65 6.41 -31.06
N ALA A 230 -12.48 6.87 -32.30
CA ALA A 230 -13.39 7.80 -32.96
C ALA A 230 -14.81 7.25 -33.05
N ALA A 231 -14.98 5.98 -33.46
CA ALA A 231 -16.28 5.32 -33.51
C ALA A 231 -16.99 5.28 -32.14
N ARG A 232 -16.23 5.19 -31.04
CA ARG A 232 -16.79 5.24 -29.68
C ARG A 232 -17.13 6.66 -29.24
N LEU A 233 -16.31 7.63 -29.63
CA LEU A 233 -16.56 9.04 -29.35
C LEU A 233 -17.83 9.52 -30.07
N GLU A 234 -18.11 9.04 -31.29
CA GLU A 234 -19.37 9.35 -31.98
C GLU A 234 -20.61 8.91 -31.19
N ALA A 235 -20.52 7.81 -30.42
CA ALA A 235 -21.59 7.34 -29.55
C ALA A 235 -21.63 8.02 -28.18
N ASP A 236 -20.66 8.87 -27.85
CA ASP A 236 -20.64 9.60 -26.57
C ASP A 236 -21.66 10.75 -26.58
N PRO A 237 -22.53 10.89 -25.56
CA PRO A 237 -23.57 11.92 -25.54
C PRO A 237 -23.03 13.35 -25.57
N THR A 238 -21.87 13.60 -24.95
CA THR A 238 -21.25 14.93 -24.91
C THR A 238 -20.68 15.29 -26.26
N ILE A 239 -19.97 14.36 -26.90
CA ILE A 239 -19.46 14.53 -28.27
C ILE A 239 -20.61 14.69 -29.27
N SER A 240 -21.66 13.88 -29.16
CA SER A 240 -22.87 13.98 -30.00
C SER A 240 -23.51 15.37 -29.91
N ALA A 241 -23.60 15.95 -28.70
CA ALA A 241 -24.11 17.30 -28.50
C ALA A 241 -23.23 18.38 -29.16
N LEU A 242 -21.91 18.24 -29.09
CA LEU A 242 -20.97 19.16 -29.74
C LEU A 242 -21.05 19.07 -31.28
N ILE A 243 -21.24 17.87 -31.82
CA ILE A 243 -21.46 17.66 -33.26
C ILE A 243 -22.77 18.29 -33.70
N ALA A 244 -23.86 18.07 -32.96
CA ALA A 244 -25.17 18.67 -33.25
C ALA A 244 -25.14 20.21 -33.18
N ALA A 245 -24.34 20.77 -32.26
CA ALA A 245 -24.12 22.21 -32.15
C ALA A 245 -23.16 22.76 -33.22
N GLY A 246 -22.59 21.91 -34.08
CA GLY A 246 -21.63 22.32 -35.11
C GLY A 246 -20.32 22.85 -34.55
N ARG A 247 -19.91 22.41 -33.35
CA ARG A 247 -18.68 22.85 -32.67
C ARG A 247 -17.54 21.85 -32.72
N LEU A 248 -17.88 20.61 -33.02
CA LEU A 248 -16.94 19.52 -33.23
C LEU A 248 -17.39 18.70 -34.44
N THR A 249 -16.45 18.14 -35.19
CA THR A 249 -16.77 17.19 -36.26
C THR A 249 -15.77 16.04 -36.20
N ILE A 250 -16.27 14.81 -36.33
CA ILE A 250 -15.44 13.62 -36.47
C ILE A 250 -15.39 13.26 -37.94
N THR A 251 -14.20 13.19 -38.52
CA THR A 251 -14.02 12.78 -39.92
C THR A 251 -13.97 11.26 -40.03
N GLY A 252 -14.27 10.74 -41.22
CA GLY A 252 -13.83 9.41 -41.59
C GLY A 252 -12.29 9.30 -41.66
N PRO A 253 -11.74 8.07 -41.80
CA PRO A 253 -10.31 7.84 -41.94
C PRO A 253 -9.72 8.60 -43.14
N SER A 254 -8.74 9.46 -42.88
CA SER A 254 -8.11 10.32 -43.90
C SER A 254 -6.64 10.59 -43.57
N GLY A 255 -5.91 11.14 -44.54
CA GLY A 255 -4.51 11.52 -44.34
C GLY A 255 -3.46 10.50 -44.77
N GLY A 256 -2.23 10.71 -44.28
CA GLY A 256 -1.11 9.78 -44.41
C GLY A 256 -1.36 8.45 -43.70
N VAL A 257 -0.75 7.38 -44.19
CA VAL A 257 -0.84 6.06 -43.56
C VAL A 257 0.11 6.03 -42.36
N VAL A 258 -0.39 5.62 -41.21
CA VAL A 258 0.38 5.44 -39.99
C VAL A 258 0.52 3.96 -39.66
N THR A 259 1.62 3.60 -38.99
CA THR A 259 1.87 2.23 -38.52
C THR A 259 1.84 2.18 -36.99
N PRO A 260 1.05 1.28 -36.37
CA PRO A 260 1.07 1.10 -34.92
C PRO A 260 2.41 0.51 -34.46
N THR A 261 2.88 0.99 -33.34
CA THR A 261 4.04 0.44 -32.60
C THR A 261 3.60 -0.71 -31.68
N SER A 262 4.54 -1.31 -30.96
CA SER A 262 4.30 -2.37 -29.99
C SER A 262 3.29 -2.02 -28.88
N SER A 263 3.03 -0.73 -28.65
CA SER A 263 2.05 -0.28 -27.66
C SER A 263 0.60 -0.29 -28.18
N VAL A 264 0.38 -0.66 -29.45
CA VAL A 264 -0.88 -0.59 -30.22
C VAL A 264 -1.37 0.84 -30.46
N ARG A 265 -1.50 1.63 -29.39
CA ARG A 265 -2.04 3.00 -29.39
C ARG A 265 -1.09 4.09 -29.88
N THR A 266 0.21 3.83 -29.89
CA THR A 266 1.19 4.78 -30.42
C THR A 266 1.44 4.41 -31.86
N VAL A 267 1.21 5.35 -32.77
CA VAL A 267 1.40 5.17 -34.20
C VAL A 267 2.54 6.05 -34.71
N PHE A 268 3.23 5.60 -35.74
CA PHE A 268 4.28 6.36 -36.43
C PHE A 268 3.77 6.84 -37.78
N ALA A 269 3.88 8.15 -38.01
CA ALA A 269 3.66 8.80 -39.30
C ALA A 269 5.02 9.04 -39.97
N PRO A 270 5.43 8.19 -40.93
CA PRO A 270 6.78 8.23 -41.49
C PRO A 270 7.05 9.50 -42.33
N GLU A 271 6.05 10.01 -43.05
CA GLU A 271 6.18 11.23 -43.88
C GLU A 271 6.50 12.47 -43.03
N GLN A 272 5.85 12.60 -41.87
CA GLN A 272 6.05 13.72 -40.94
C GLN A 272 7.12 13.42 -39.88
N ASN A 273 7.70 12.22 -39.89
CA ASN A 273 8.60 11.70 -38.86
C ASN A 273 8.08 11.97 -37.44
N LEU A 274 6.83 11.56 -37.18
CA LEU A 274 6.10 11.90 -35.95
C LEU A 274 5.45 10.66 -35.34
N PHE A 275 5.65 10.45 -34.04
CA PHE A 275 4.87 9.50 -33.25
C PHE A 275 3.67 10.19 -32.62
N LEU A 276 2.51 9.56 -32.71
CA LEU A 276 1.28 10.00 -32.05
C LEU A 276 0.84 8.93 -31.06
N LYS A 277 0.83 9.28 -29.77
CA LYS A 277 0.32 8.41 -28.70
C LYS A 277 -1.16 8.72 -28.52
N LEU A 278 -2.00 7.85 -29.08
CA LEU A 278 -3.44 8.03 -29.13
C LEU A 278 -4.10 7.38 -27.90
N PRO A 279 -5.27 7.88 -27.47
CA PRO A 279 -6.07 7.20 -26.48
C PRO A 279 -6.81 6.04 -27.15
N ILE A 280 -6.80 4.88 -26.50
CA ILE A 280 -7.64 3.73 -26.84
C ILE A 280 -8.22 3.26 -25.51
N ALA A 281 -9.50 3.56 -25.26
CA ALA A 281 -10.23 3.16 -24.05
C ALA A 281 -10.55 1.65 -23.99
N ALA A 282 -9.68 0.82 -24.55
CA ALA A 282 -9.62 -0.63 -24.38
C ALA A 282 -8.62 -0.96 -23.28
N ARG A 283 -8.88 -2.04 -22.53
CA ARG A 283 -8.00 -2.47 -21.43
C ARG A 283 -6.88 -3.34 -21.98
N ILE A 284 -5.74 -2.72 -22.30
CA ILE A 284 -4.53 -3.42 -22.76
C ILE A 284 -3.69 -3.77 -21.54
N THR A 285 -3.28 -5.04 -21.40
CA THR A 285 -2.58 -5.61 -20.23
C THR A 285 -3.35 -5.53 -18.94
N ASN A 286 -3.37 -4.41 -18.21
CA ASN A 286 -4.24 -4.24 -17.02
C ASN A 286 -5.03 -2.93 -16.96
N PHE A 287 -4.77 -1.98 -17.87
CA PHE A 287 -5.38 -0.64 -17.81
C PHE A 287 -6.06 -0.24 -19.11
N ALA A 288 -7.16 0.51 -18.99
CA ALA A 288 -7.68 1.28 -20.10
C ALA A 288 -6.59 2.24 -20.55
N ARG A 289 -6.24 2.21 -21.85
CA ARG A 289 -5.12 2.99 -22.36
C ARG A 289 -5.56 4.39 -22.82
N THR A 290 -6.10 5.15 -21.87
CA THR A 290 -6.39 6.58 -22.01
C THR A 290 -5.16 7.44 -21.70
N ASN A 291 -5.22 8.74 -21.99
CA ASN A 291 -4.16 9.72 -21.76
C ASN A 291 -4.71 10.87 -20.93
N SER A 292 -4.72 10.74 -19.60
CA SER A 292 -5.20 11.79 -18.71
C SER A 292 -4.41 13.09 -18.88
N ARG A 293 -5.03 14.23 -18.53
CA ARG A 293 -4.35 15.53 -18.57
C ARG A 293 -3.08 15.53 -17.71
N GLU A 294 -3.09 14.85 -16.56
CA GLU A 294 -1.92 14.69 -15.70
C GLU A 294 -0.79 13.93 -16.41
N HIS A 295 -1.08 12.80 -17.07
CA HIS A 295 -0.08 12.06 -17.83
C HIS A 295 0.51 12.89 -18.98
N LEU A 296 -0.31 13.68 -19.66
CA LEU A 296 0.13 14.60 -20.69
C LEU A 296 0.99 15.75 -20.11
N ALA A 297 0.59 16.32 -18.97
CA ALA A 297 1.31 17.39 -18.30
C ALA A 297 2.69 16.92 -17.80
N ARG A 298 2.77 15.75 -17.17
CA ARG A 298 4.02 15.12 -16.73
C ARG A 298 4.99 14.88 -17.89
N SER A 299 4.47 14.33 -18.98
CA SER A 299 5.18 14.09 -20.24
C SER A 299 5.80 15.38 -20.81
N ILE A 300 5.00 16.45 -20.92
CA ILE A 300 5.48 17.76 -21.41
C ILE A 300 6.41 18.46 -20.40
N ALA A 301 6.22 18.29 -19.09
CA ALA A 301 7.14 18.79 -18.08
C ALA A 301 8.53 18.15 -18.24
N ALA A 302 8.60 16.84 -18.43
CA ALA A 302 9.86 16.15 -18.73
C ALA A 302 10.51 16.65 -20.03
N ALA A 303 9.71 16.90 -21.07
CA ALA A 303 10.22 17.46 -22.33
C ALA A 303 10.80 18.87 -22.14
N ARG A 304 10.14 19.73 -21.35
CA ARG A 304 10.65 21.07 -20.99
C ARG A 304 11.93 20.99 -20.18
N ALA A 305 12.00 20.07 -19.23
CA ALA A 305 13.20 19.85 -18.41
C ALA A 305 14.40 19.52 -19.29
N LEU A 306 14.26 18.55 -20.21
CA LEU A 306 15.31 18.15 -21.13
C LEU A 306 15.70 19.28 -22.10
N ALA A 307 14.72 20.06 -22.57
CA ALA A 307 14.97 21.19 -23.48
C ALA A 307 15.70 22.36 -22.81
N ALA A 308 15.63 22.48 -21.49
CA ALA A 308 16.34 23.52 -20.75
C ALA A 308 17.83 23.21 -20.52
N ILE A 309 18.24 21.95 -20.68
CA ILE A 309 19.63 21.51 -20.46
C ILE A 309 20.20 20.70 -21.65
N PRO A 310 20.09 21.21 -22.90
CA PRO A 310 20.40 20.42 -24.09
C PRO A 310 21.87 20.02 -24.17
N GLU A 311 22.79 20.86 -23.70
CA GLU A 311 24.22 20.57 -23.67
C GLU A 311 24.57 19.42 -22.71
N SER A 312 23.98 19.42 -21.51
CA SER A 312 24.14 18.35 -20.52
C SER A 312 23.62 17.02 -21.04
N VAL A 313 22.46 17.03 -21.71
CA VAL A 313 21.88 15.83 -22.32
C VAL A 313 22.77 15.32 -23.46
N ALA A 314 23.24 16.21 -24.35
CA ALA A 314 24.10 15.84 -25.46
C ALA A 314 25.43 15.23 -25.00
N ALA A 315 26.02 15.76 -23.93
CA ALA A 315 27.25 15.24 -23.33
C ALA A 315 27.14 13.80 -22.80
N CYS A 316 25.93 13.35 -22.45
CA CYS A 316 25.72 12.00 -21.91
C CYS A 316 25.88 10.89 -22.97
N GLY A 317 25.71 11.21 -24.27
CA GLY A 317 25.96 10.28 -25.37
C GLY A 317 24.77 9.40 -25.79
N LEU A 318 23.54 9.83 -25.50
CA LEU A 318 22.29 9.21 -25.94
C LEU A 318 21.40 10.22 -26.68
N ASP A 319 20.43 9.72 -27.44
CA ASP A 319 19.36 10.54 -28.04
C ASP A 319 18.06 10.32 -27.25
N ILE A 320 17.29 11.39 -27.02
CA ILE A 320 15.98 11.31 -26.36
C ILE A 320 14.96 11.93 -27.31
N LEU A 321 13.92 11.17 -27.66
CA LEU A 321 12.86 11.66 -28.53
C LEU A 321 11.97 12.62 -27.74
N SER A 322 12.05 13.91 -28.08
CA SER A 322 11.31 14.95 -27.40
C SER A 322 9.81 14.82 -27.68
N GLU A 323 9.01 15.10 -26.66
CA GLU A 323 7.57 15.30 -26.82
C GLU A 323 7.33 16.77 -27.13
N ARG A 324 6.75 17.05 -28.30
CA ARG A 324 6.56 18.41 -28.79
C ARG A 324 5.40 19.10 -28.08
N GLY A 325 4.33 18.34 -27.86
CA GLY A 325 3.13 18.81 -27.20
C GLY A 325 2.02 17.77 -27.16
N ALA A 326 0.92 18.16 -26.52
CA ALA A 326 -0.29 17.39 -26.41
C ALA A 326 -1.52 18.25 -26.72
N LEU A 327 -2.56 17.59 -27.23
CA LEU A 327 -3.86 18.17 -27.57
C LEU A 327 -4.95 17.29 -26.96
N HIS A 328 -6.03 17.89 -26.45
CA HIS A 328 -7.22 17.17 -26.01
C HIS A 328 -8.47 18.05 -26.12
N VAL A 329 -9.66 17.44 -26.06
CA VAL A 329 -10.90 18.19 -25.83
C VAL A 329 -10.95 18.58 -24.35
N ASN A 330 -11.05 19.87 -24.05
CA ASN A 330 -10.98 20.44 -22.71
C ASN A 330 -12.36 20.52 -22.05
N LEU A 331 -12.98 19.36 -21.87
CA LEU A 331 -14.26 19.20 -21.17
C LEU A 331 -14.16 18.01 -20.20
N PRO A 332 -14.74 18.12 -18.99
CA PRO A 332 -14.66 17.07 -17.98
C PRO A 332 -15.08 15.71 -18.51
N GLY A 333 -14.19 14.73 -18.39
CA GLY A 333 -14.43 13.35 -18.80
C GLY A 333 -14.04 13.03 -20.24
N LEU A 334 -13.72 14.05 -21.06
CA LEU A 334 -13.26 13.86 -22.43
C LEU A 334 -11.74 13.97 -22.59
N GLU A 335 -11.03 14.58 -21.63
CA GLU A 335 -9.59 14.82 -21.72
C GLU A 335 -8.83 13.51 -21.91
N ALA A 336 -9.14 12.51 -21.09
CA ALA A 336 -8.44 11.23 -21.09
C ALA A 336 -8.68 10.40 -22.36
N VAL A 337 -9.87 10.51 -22.96
CA VAL A 337 -10.29 9.70 -24.12
C VAL A 337 -10.09 10.41 -25.47
N THR A 338 -9.68 11.67 -25.45
CA THR A 338 -9.32 12.47 -26.65
C THR A 338 -7.87 12.96 -26.65
N GLY A 339 -7.17 12.83 -25.52
CA GLY A 339 -5.81 13.32 -25.34
C GLY A 339 -4.79 12.61 -26.22
N VAL A 340 -4.07 13.38 -27.05
CA VAL A 340 -2.99 12.89 -27.90
C VAL A 340 -1.69 13.60 -27.56
N LEU A 341 -0.62 12.82 -27.45
CA LEU A 341 0.75 13.31 -27.29
C LEU A 341 1.53 13.13 -28.60
N ALA A 342 2.14 14.21 -29.09
CA ALA A 342 2.96 14.21 -30.30
C ALA A 342 4.45 14.20 -29.95
N ARG A 343 5.17 13.21 -30.48
CA ARG A 343 6.59 12.96 -30.21
C ARG A 343 7.39 12.92 -31.51
N GLU A 344 8.61 13.42 -31.45
CA GLU A 344 9.53 13.39 -32.59
C GLU A 344 9.94 11.95 -32.95
N GLY A 345 10.07 11.67 -34.25
CA GLY A 345 10.70 10.45 -34.72
C GLY A 345 12.23 10.53 -34.69
N PRO A 346 12.92 9.38 -34.71
CA PRO A 346 14.38 9.34 -34.59
C PRO A 346 15.05 9.95 -35.83
N ALA A 347 16.14 10.70 -35.62
CA ALA A 347 16.94 11.30 -36.70
C ALA A 347 17.77 10.27 -37.49
N ARG A 348 17.91 9.06 -36.95
CA ARG A 348 18.66 7.95 -37.53
C ARG A 348 17.82 6.68 -37.45
N ARG A 349 18.14 5.70 -38.28
CA ARG A 349 17.52 4.37 -38.18
C ARG A 349 17.87 3.75 -36.81
N ALA A 350 16.82 3.44 -36.04
CA ALA A 350 16.92 2.81 -34.74
C ALA A 350 15.81 1.76 -34.59
N PHE A 351 16.12 0.66 -33.91
CA PHE A 351 15.23 -0.50 -33.79
C PHE A 351 14.80 -0.65 -32.34
N VAL A 352 13.51 -0.91 -32.09
CA VAL A 352 13.03 -1.17 -30.73
C VAL A 352 13.75 -2.37 -30.14
N VAL A 353 14.33 -2.21 -28.95
CA VAL A 353 15.12 -3.25 -28.32
C VAL A 353 14.27 -4.48 -28.06
N ALA A 354 13.02 -4.33 -27.63
CA ALA A 354 12.10 -5.46 -27.48
C ALA A 354 11.98 -6.29 -28.78
N GLY A 355 11.86 -5.64 -29.94
CA GLY A 355 11.74 -6.32 -31.23
C GLY A 355 13.02 -7.04 -31.66
N LEU A 356 14.19 -6.53 -31.26
CA LEU A 356 15.46 -7.25 -31.44
C LEU A 356 15.52 -8.52 -30.59
N LEU A 357 14.99 -8.46 -29.36
CA LEU A 357 15.04 -9.57 -28.40
C LEU A 357 13.97 -10.63 -28.64
N GLU A 358 12.93 -10.27 -29.40
CA GLU A 358 11.81 -11.12 -29.70
C GLU A 358 12.26 -12.42 -30.39
N PRO A 359 11.72 -13.58 -30.00
CA PRO A 359 11.97 -14.83 -30.70
C PRO A 359 11.28 -14.84 -32.06
N ALA A 360 11.98 -15.32 -33.09
CA ALA A 360 11.37 -15.60 -34.38
C ALA A 360 10.36 -16.74 -34.22
N PRO A 361 9.13 -16.61 -34.75
CA PRO A 361 8.07 -17.58 -34.52
C PRO A 361 8.37 -18.95 -35.15
N GLY A 362 9.23 -19.04 -36.17
CA GLY A 362 9.52 -20.30 -36.87
C GLY A 362 10.50 -21.24 -36.16
N ASP A 363 11.51 -20.69 -35.49
CA ASP A 363 12.62 -21.45 -34.90
C ASP A 363 12.99 -21.03 -33.46
N GLY A 364 12.34 -20.00 -32.93
CA GLY A 364 12.61 -19.45 -31.60
C GLY A 364 13.91 -18.67 -31.48
N GLN A 365 14.67 -18.50 -32.56
CA GLN A 365 15.92 -17.74 -32.52
C GLN A 365 15.63 -16.25 -32.35
N PRO A 366 16.39 -15.51 -31.53
CA PRO A 366 16.19 -14.08 -31.38
C PRO A 366 16.36 -13.33 -32.71
N ILE A 367 15.46 -12.38 -33.01
CA ILE A 367 15.55 -11.57 -34.23
C ILE A 367 16.91 -10.86 -34.34
N LEU A 368 17.53 -10.49 -33.21
CA LEU A 368 18.88 -9.92 -33.12
C LEU A 368 19.93 -10.71 -33.91
N ALA A 369 19.88 -12.05 -33.89
CA ALA A 369 20.81 -12.91 -34.64
C ALA A 369 20.66 -12.72 -36.16
N GLY A 370 19.46 -12.39 -36.61
CA GLY A 370 19.16 -12.07 -38.02
C GLY A 370 19.52 -10.64 -38.43
N MET A 371 19.94 -9.76 -37.51
CA MET A 371 20.23 -8.35 -37.80
C MET A 371 21.65 -8.10 -38.28
N GLY A 372 22.43 -9.16 -38.53
CA GLY A 372 23.86 -9.06 -38.86
C GLY A 372 24.74 -8.76 -37.64
N CYS A 373 24.22 -8.94 -36.42
CA CYS A 373 25.01 -8.93 -35.21
C CYS A 373 25.83 -10.23 -35.19
N ALA A 374 27.14 -10.15 -35.40
CA ALA A 374 28.02 -11.30 -35.26
C ALA A 374 27.99 -11.76 -33.79
N LEU A 375 27.16 -12.76 -33.48
CA LEU A 375 27.00 -13.34 -32.14
C LEU A 375 27.41 -14.82 -32.19
N THR A 376 28.58 -15.11 -32.77
CA THR A 376 29.09 -16.46 -32.95
C THR A 376 30.04 -16.84 -31.82
N GLY A 377 29.49 -17.40 -30.75
CA GLY A 377 30.26 -17.83 -29.58
C GLY A 377 30.63 -16.69 -28.63
N MET A 378 31.45 -17.01 -27.63
CA MET A 378 31.69 -16.17 -26.45
C MET A 378 32.36 -14.83 -26.77
N GLU A 379 33.40 -14.81 -27.60
CA GLU A 379 34.21 -13.60 -27.82
C GLU A 379 33.43 -12.52 -28.58
N ASP A 380 32.69 -12.93 -29.61
CA ASP A 380 31.80 -12.03 -30.35
C ASP A 380 30.67 -11.48 -29.46
N ALA A 381 30.10 -12.33 -28.60
CA ALA A 381 29.08 -11.93 -27.63
C ALA A 381 29.61 -10.92 -26.60
N LYS A 382 30.82 -11.14 -26.05
CA LYS A 382 31.49 -10.20 -25.16
C LYS A 382 31.77 -8.87 -25.84
N ALA A 383 32.31 -8.88 -27.06
CA ALA A 383 32.61 -7.67 -27.81
C ALA A 383 31.33 -6.84 -28.07
N TRP A 384 30.25 -7.50 -28.46
CA TRP A 384 28.95 -6.85 -28.67
C TRP A 384 28.39 -6.27 -27.36
N LEU A 385 28.44 -7.02 -26.25
CA LEU A 385 27.95 -6.54 -24.95
C LEU A 385 28.81 -5.43 -24.35
N HIS A 386 30.11 -5.42 -24.62
CA HIS A 386 30.99 -4.32 -24.24
C HIS A 386 30.56 -3.02 -24.93
N ASP A 387 30.27 -3.04 -26.24
CA ASP A 387 29.71 -1.88 -26.92
C ASP A 387 28.34 -1.49 -26.38
N TYR A 388 27.50 -2.50 -26.12
CA TYR A 388 26.17 -2.30 -25.56
C TYR A 388 26.25 -1.57 -24.21
N ALA A 389 27.14 -1.98 -23.30
CA ALA A 389 27.36 -1.31 -22.02
C ALA A 389 27.72 0.17 -22.23
N ARG A 390 28.64 0.43 -23.15
CA ARG A 390 29.12 1.77 -23.47
C ARG A 390 28.03 2.69 -24.02
N VAL A 391 27.13 2.17 -24.87
CA VAL A 391 26.13 2.98 -25.56
C VAL A 391 24.73 2.94 -24.92
N VAL A 392 24.45 1.97 -24.05
CA VAL A 392 23.12 1.79 -23.44
C VAL A 392 23.14 1.96 -21.92
N ILE A 393 24.16 1.47 -21.21
CA ILE A 393 24.19 1.51 -19.74
C ILE A 393 24.80 2.81 -19.22
N LEU A 394 25.97 3.20 -19.75
CA LEU A 394 26.66 4.40 -19.28
C LEU A 394 25.88 5.71 -19.53
N PRO A 395 25.26 5.94 -20.71
CA PRO A 395 24.61 7.23 -20.98
C PRO A 395 23.45 7.59 -20.03
N PRO A 396 22.50 6.69 -19.69
CA PRO A 396 21.49 7.00 -18.68
C PRO A 396 22.07 7.21 -17.27
N LEU A 397 23.14 6.51 -16.89
CA LEU A 397 23.83 6.72 -15.61
C LEU A 397 24.48 8.11 -15.56
N ARG A 398 25.15 8.54 -16.65
CA ARG A 398 25.68 9.91 -16.77
C ARG A 398 24.58 10.96 -16.67
N LEU A 399 23.46 10.73 -17.36
CA LEU A 399 22.32 11.66 -17.30
C LEU A 399 21.80 11.80 -15.88
N PHE A 400 21.59 10.68 -15.17
CA PHE A 400 21.11 10.70 -13.79
C PHE A 400 22.13 11.32 -12.82
N ALA A 401 23.43 11.04 -13.00
CA ALA A 401 24.50 11.66 -12.22
C ALA A 401 24.49 13.18 -12.39
N ALA A 402 24.61 13.65 -13.64
CA ALA A 402 24.73 15.06 -13.97
C ALA A 402 23.46 15.85 -13.61
N THR A 403 22.28 15.30 -13.93
CA THR A 403 21.03 16.08 -13.96
C THR A 403 19.97 15.66 -12.96
N GLY A 404 20.07 14.46 -12.38
CA GLY A 404 19.00 13.89 -11.54
C GLY A 404 17.81 13.35 -12.33
N ILE A 405 17.86 13.36 -13.66
CA ILE A 405 16.81 12.83 -14.53
C ILE A 405 17.03 11.32 -14.73
N SER A 406 16.03 10.53 -14.35
CA SER A 406 15.95 9.09 -14.62
C SER A 406 14.97 8.83 -15.75
N LEU A 407 15.40 8.07 -16.76
CA LEU A 407 14.58 7.66 -17.90
C LEU A 407 13.97 6.28 -17.69
N GLU A 408 12.74 6.07 -18.16
CA GLU A 408 12.08 4.76 -18.24
C GLU A 408 12.58 3.96 -19.45
N ALA A 409 13.89 3.67 -19.48
CA ALA A 409 14.60 3.06 -20.61
C ALA A 409 14.42 1.52 -20.71
N HIS A 410 13.19 1.03 -20.58
CA HIS A 410 12.88 -0.40 -20.73
C HIS A 410 12.90 -0.85 -22.20
N ALA A 411 12.88 -2.15 -22.47
CA ALA A 411 13.08 -2.69 -23.82
C ALA A 411 12.12 -2.14 -24.91
N GLN A 412 10.87 -1.80 -24.58
CA GLN A 412 9.92 -1.19 -25.53
C GLN A 412 10.09 0.34 -25.73
N ASN A 413 10.76 1.03 -24.80
CA ASN A 413 11.00 2.48 -24.84
C ASN A 413 12.43 2.82 -25.26
N SER A 414 13.29 1.81 -25.35
CA SER A 414 14.65 1.94 -25.85
C SER A 414 14.71 1.46 -27.30
N LEU A 415 15.19 2.34 -28.18
CA LEU A 415 15.57 2.00 -29.55
C LEU A 415 17.09 1.97 -29.63
N LEU A 416 17.62 1.02 -30.38
CA LEU A 416 19.06 0.85 -30.60
C LEU A 416 19.38 1.11 -32.07
N SER A 417 20.25 2.09 -32.33
CA SER A 417 20.87 2.23 -33.64
C SER A 417 22.03 1.24 -33.74
N LEU A 418 22.08 0.52 -34.86
CA LEU A 418 23.10 -0.47 -35.17
C LEU A 418 23.97 0.04 -36.32
N ASP A 419 25.29 -0.07 -36.18
CA ASP A 419 26.26 0.16 -37.24
C ASP A 419 26.95 -1.16 -37.57
N ALA A 420 26.74 -1.66 -38.80
CA ALA A 420 27.20 -2.99 -39.22
C ALA A 420 26.92 -4.12 -38.19
N GLY A 421 25.75 -4.07 -37.53
CA GLY A 421 25.35 -5.05 -36.51
C GLY A 421 25.88 -4.79 -35.10
N ARG A 422 26.67 -3.74 -34.87
CA ARG A 422 27.18 -3.35 -33.54
C ARG A 422 26.34 -2.23 -32.90
N PRO A 423 26.17 -2.22 -31.56
CA PRO A 423 25.49 -1.14 -30.84
C PRO A 423 26.19 0.21 -31.06
N ALA A 424 25.48 1.19 -31.63
CA ALA A 424 26.04 2.50 -31.95
C ALA A 424 25.48 3.63 -31.08
N ARG A 425 24.17 3.65 -30.84
CA ARG A 425 23.50 4.74 -30.11
C ARG A 425 22.20 4.27 -29.47
N LEU A 426 22.00 4.58 -28.18
CA LEU A 426 20.70 4.48 -27.53
C LEU A 426 19.83 5.68 -27.89
N VAL A 427 18.60 5.40 -28.28
CA VAL A 427 17.54 6.40 -28.45
C VAL A 427 16.40 6.05 -27.50
N VAL A 428 16.09 6.91 -26.53
CA VAL A 428 14.98 6.68 -25.59
C VAL A 428 13.74 7.43 -26.07
N ARG A 429 12.60 6.75 -26.07
CA ARG A 429 11.28 7.33 -26.35
C ARG A 429 10.39 7.23 -25.12
N ASP A 430 9.35 8.06 -25.09
CA ASP A 430 8.35 8.10 -24.01
C ASP A 430 8.84 8.73 -22.72
N LEU A 431 8.37 9.96 -22.48
CA LEU A 431 8.73 10.74 -21.30
C LEU A 431 7.67 10.67 -20.21
N GLU A 432 6.57 9.94 -20.43
CA GLU A 432 5.51 9.78 -19.44
C GLU A 432 6.04 9.15 -18.13
N GLY A 433 7.10 8.33 -18.21
CA GLY A 433 7.72 7.64 -17.08
C GLY A 433 8.93 8.33 -16.46
N VAL A 434 9.30 9.52 -16.93
CA VAL A 434 10.50 10.22 -16.45
C VAL A 434 10.33 10.65 -15.00
N SER A 435 11.41 10.48 -14.22
CA SER A 435 11.49 10.88 -12.82
C SER A 435 12.63 11.86 -12.63
N ILE A 436 12.37 12.99 -11.99
CA ILE A 436 13.34 14.07 -11.80
C ILE A 436 13.58 14.32 -10.31
N ASP A 437 14.83 14.18 -9.88
CA ASP A 437 15.32 14.65 -8.58
C ASP A 437 15.27 16.19 -8.56
N ALA A 438 14.26 16.73 -7.87
CA ALA A 438 13.93 18.15 -7.90
C ALA A 438 15.08 19.04 -7.41
N GLU A 439 15.78 18.64 -6.35
CA GLU A 439 16.89 19.39 -5.78
C GLU A 439 18.07 19.47 -6.76
N ARG A 440 18.40 18.31 -7.38
CA ARG A 440 19.49 18.23 -8.35
C ARG A 440 19.20 19.05 -9.59
N PHE A 441 17.99 18.94 -10.13
CA PHE A 441 17.59 19.62 -11.36
C PHE A 441 17.47 21.14 -11.17
N ALA A 442 16.97 21.60 -10.03
CA ALA A 442 16.87 23.03 -9.72
C ALA A 442 18.22 23.76 -9.75
N ARG A 443 19.34 23.06 -9.52
CA ARG A 443 20.69 23.65 -9.67
C ARG A 443 21.08 23.94 -11.12
N LEU A 444 20.47 23.26 -12.08
CA LEU A 444 20.75 23.41 -13.52
C LEU A 444 19.79 24.38 -14.19
N ALA A 445 18.53 24.41 -13.75
CA ALA A 445 17.49 25.28 -14.29
C ALA A 445 16.60 25.84 -13.16
N PRO A 446 17.11 26.77 -12.34
CA PRO A 446 16.42 27.25 -11.13
C PRO A 446 15.12 27.98 -11.41
N ASP A 447 15.01 28.62 -12.57
CA ASP A 447 13.84 29.41 -12.97
C ASP A 447 12.76 28.59 -13.68
N LEU A 448 13.03 27.30 -13.96
CA LEU A 448 12.10 26.44 -14.68
C LEU A 448 11.14 25.73 -13.72
N LEU A 449 9.89 26.20 -13.70
CA LEU A 449 8.80 25.53 -12.99
C LEU A 449 8.27 24.35 -13.81
N LEU A 450 8.34 23.16 -13.23
CA LEU A 450 7.84 21.92 -13.81
C LEU A 450 6.57 21.46 -13.08
N ASP A 451 5.79 20.61 -13.75
CA ASP A 451 4.65 19.95 -13.12
C ASP A 451 5.12 19.07 -11.96
N PRO A 452 4.57 19.19 -10.74
CA PRO A 452 5.01 18.42 -9.58
C PRO A 452 4.98 16.90 -9.78
N ALA A 453 4.13 16.38 -10.67
CA ALA A 453 4.03 14.95 -10.95
C ALA A 453 5.30 14.34 -11.59
N VAL A 454 6.23 15.18 -12.08
CA VAL A 454 7.53 14.74 -12.61
C VAL A 454 8.60 14.62 -11.53
N HIS A 455 8.36 15.14 -10.32
CA HIS A 455 9.34 15.17 -9.23
C HIS A 455 9.31 13.90 -8.39
N TYR A 456 10.50 13.35 -8.14
CA TYR A 456 10.72 12.15 -7.34
C TYR A 456 11.89 12.38 -6.40
N THR A 457 11.92 11.62 -5.29
CA THR A 457 13.14 11.57 -4.49
C THR A 457 14.27 10.95 -5.32
N ARG A 458 15.52 11.33 -5.02
CA ARG A 458 16.69 10.74 -5.67
C ARG A 458 16.74 9.21 -5.52
N ALA A 459 16.27 8.68 -4.39
CA ALA A 459 16.23 7.24 -4.13
C ALA A 459 15.20 6.53 -5.02
N ASP A 460 14.00 7.08 -5.17
CA ASP A 460 12.94 6.50 -6.01
C ASP A 460 13.30 6.57 -7.49
N ALA A 461 13.85 7.71 -7.94
CA ALA A 461 14.33 7.86 -9.31
C ALA A 461 15.45 6.85 -9.61
N TRP A 462 16.38 6.63 -8.66
CA TRP A 462 17.41 5.61 -8.78
C TRP A 462 16.84 4.19 -8.86
N GLN A 463 15.88 3.84 -7.99
CA GLN A 463 15.24 2.52 -8.01
C GLN A 463 14.52 2.26 -9.34
N ARG A 464 13.82 3.27 -9.88
CA ARG A 464 13.16 3.20 -11.19
C ARG A 464 14.16 3.03 -12.32
N LEU A 465 15.27 3.78 -12.29
CA LEU A 465 16.37 3.63 -13.27
C LEU A 465 16.89 2.18 -13.29
N LEU A 466 17.18 1.61 -12.12
CA LEU A 466 17.67 0.24 -12.00
C LEU A 466 16.69 -0.79 -12.54
N TYR A 467 15.40 -0.66 -12.21
CA TYR A 467 14.39 -1.58 -12.72
C TYR A 467 14.28 -1.52 -14.25
N TYR A 468 14.11 -0.33 -14.82
CA TYR A 468 13.85 -0.20 -16.25
C TYR A 468 15.08 -0.48 -17.11
N LEU A 469 16.24 0.05 -16.73
CA LEU A 469 17.47 -0.13 -17.49
C LEU A 469 18.08 -1.52 -17.24
N ILE A 470 18.35 -1.87 -15.97
CA ILE A 470 19.15 -3.08 -15.67
C ILE A 470 18.26 -4.33 -15.69
N VAL A 471 17.17 -4.34 -14.92
CA VAL A 471 16.35 -5.54 -14.72
C VAL A 471 15.44 -5.85 -15.91
N ASN A 472 14.83 -4.83 -16.52
CA ASN A 472 13.87 -5.02 -17.61
C ASN A 472 14.57 -5.14 -18.97
N GLN A 473 15.58 -4.31 -19.22
CA GLN A 473 16.26 -4.25 -20.52
C GLN A 473 17.57 -5.05 -20.54
N VAL A 474 18.60 -4.65 -19.79
CA VAL A 474 19.95 -5.25 -19.87
C VAL A 474 19.90 -6.74 -19.59
N ALA A 475 19.17 -7.17 -18.56
CA ALA A 475 19.04 -8.58 -18.25
C ALA A 475 18.44 -9.40 -19.39
N HIS A 476 17.43 -8.86 -20.07
CA HIS A 476 16.85 -9.51 -21.25
C HIS A 476 17.87 -9.57 -22.40
N VAL A 477 18.61 -8.49 -22.64
CA VAL A 477 19.66 -8.47 -23.67
C VAL A 477 20.73 -9.51 -23.40
N VAL A 478 21.25 -9.59 -22.18
CA VAL A 478 22.32 -10.53 -21.82
C VAL A 478 21.84 -11.98 -21.98
N ALA A 479 20.65 -12.31 -21.48
CA ALA A 479 20.07 -13.63 -21.65
C ALA A 479 19.86 -14.00 -23.13
N THR A 480 19.37 -13.05 -23.94
CA THR A 480 19.15 -13.26 -25.37
C THR A 480 20.46 -13.40 -26.16
N VAL A 481 21.48 -12.59 -25.85
CA VAL A 481 22.81 -12.70 -26.46
C VAL A 481 23.45 -14.03 -26.08
N ALA A 482 23.33 -14.46 -24.83
CA ALA A 482 23.82 -15.77 -24.37
C ALA A 482 23.15 -16.92 -25.15
N ARG A 483 21.84 -16.84 -25.37
CA ARG A 483 21.06 -17.81 -26.16
C ARG A 483 21.49 -17.83 -27.63
N ALA A 484 21.59 -16.67 -28.27
CA ALA A 484 22.01 -16.55 -29.66
C ALA A 484 23.44 -17.07 -29.90
N ALA A 485 24.36 -16.74 -28.99
CA ALA A 485 25.75 -17.17 -29.05
C ALA A 485 26.00 -18.58 -28.48
N GLN A 486 24.96 -19.22 -27.92
CA GLN A 486 25.03 -20.52 -27.23
C GLN A 486 26.16 -20.59 -26.19
N THR A 487 26.28 -19.58 -25.35
CA THR A 487 27.39 -19.42 -24.40
C THR A 487 26.92 -19.15 -22.97
N ASP A 488 27.80 -19.21 -21.97
CA ASP A 488 27.45 -19.01 -20.56
C ASP A 488 27.07 -17.53 -20.27
N GLU A 489 25.86 -17.31 -19.76
CA GLU A 489 25.34 -16.00 -19.38
C GLU A 489 26.16 -15.35 -18.25
N ALA A 490 26.66 -16.13 -17.28
CA ALA A 490 27.40 -15.61 -16.13
C ALA A 490 28.72 -14.95 -16.54
N MET A 491 29.37 -15.48 -17.57
CA MET A 491 30.58 -14.90 -18.15
C MET A 491 30.29 -13.59 -18.88
N LEU A 492 29.12 -13.46 -19.50
CA LEU A 492 28.70 -12.21 -20.14
C LEU A 492 28.35 -11.12 -19.11
N TRP A 493 27.73 -11.48 -17.98
CA TRP A 493 27.56 -10.56 -16.85
C TRP A 493 28.88 -10.09 -16.27
N SER A 494 29.87 -10.99 -16.15
CA SER A 494 31.23 -10.63 -15.72
C SER A 494 31.89 -9.65 -16.71
N CYS A 495 31.70 -9.86 -18.01
CA CYS A 495 32.18 -8.95 -19.05
C CYS A 495 31.53 -7.56 -18.94
N LEU A 496 30.24 -7.47 -18.64
CA LEU A 496 29.56 -6.18 -18.41
C LEU A 496 30.08 -5.50 -17.14
N ALA A 497 30.27 -6.25 -16.05
CA ALA A 497 30.82 -5.71 -14.80
C ALA A 497 32.24 -5.17 -15.02
N GLU A 498 33.07 -5.87 -15.78
CA GLU A 498 34.42 -5.43 -16.16
C GLU A 498 34.37 -4.17 -17.04
N ALA A 499 33.50 -4.13 -18.05
CA ALA A 499 33.32 -2.96 -18.92
C ALA A 499 32.90 -1.71 -18.13
N LEU A 500 31.99 -1.86 -17.15
CA LEU A 500 31.57 -0.78 -16.26
C LEU A 500 32.69 -0.37 -15.28
N THR A 501 33.43 -1.33 -14.72
CA THR A 501 34.55 -1.07 -13.80
C THR A 501 35.68 -0.30 -14.48
N ASN A 502 35.98 -0.65 -15.73
CA ASN A 502 37.05 -0.05 -16.52
C ASN A 502 36.61 1.23 -17.27
N ALA A 503 35.32 1.60 -17.20
CA ALA A 503 34.82 2.82 -17.82
C ALA A 503 35.43 4.06 -17.13
N ARG A 504 35.99 4.96 -17.94
CA ARG A 504 36.54 6.23 -17.47
C ARG A 504 35.45 7.28 -17.43
N GLU A 505 34.78 7.39 -16.29
CA GLU A 505 33.67 8.31 -16.06
C GLU A 505 34.05 9.44 -15.09
N ASP A 506 33.23 10.50 -15.06
CA ASP A 506 33.33 11.52 -14.02
C ASP A 506 33.07 10.92 -12.61
N ALA A 507 33.46 11.66 -11.57
CA ALA A 507 33.40 11.16 -10.19
C ALA A 507 31.99 10.74 -9.74
N GLU A 508 30.95 11.45 -10.18
CA GLU A 508 29.58 11.17 -9.75
C GLU A 508 29.01 9.95 -10.48
N THR A 509 29.24 9.85 -11.79
CA THR A 509 28.88 8.68 -12.59
C THR A 509 29.62 7.43 -12.09
N ALA A 510 30.90 7.55 -11.73
CA ALA A 510 31.69 6.46 -11.15
C ALA A 510 31.13 5.98 -9.80
N VAL A 511 30.58 6.88 -8.97
CA VAL A 511 29.88 6.52 -7.73
C VAL A 511 28.62 5.71 -8.02
N LEU A 512 27.82 6.09 -9.03
CA LEU A 512 26.63 5.34 -9.42
C LEU A 512 26.97 3.96 -9.99
N ILE A 513 28.03 3.85 -10.79
CA ILE A 513 28.53 2.57 -11.30
C ILE A 513 28.93 1.68 -10.14
N ARG A 514 29.73 2.19 -9.19
CA ARG A 514 30.13 1.44 -7.99
C ARG A 514 28.92 0.99 -7.18
N ARG A 515 27.96 1.89 -6.95
CA ARG A 515 26.70 1.58 -6.26
C ARG A 515 25.93 0.45 -6.97
N LEU A 516 25.89 0.46 -8.30
CA LEU A 516 25.29 -0.61 -9.10
C LEU A 516 26.07 -1.93 -8.95
N LEU A 517 27.40 -1.92 -9.02
CA LEU A 517 28.23 -3.12 -8.92
C LEU A 517 28.24 -3.74 -7.51
N GLU A 518 28.13 -2.90 -6.47
CA GLU A 518 28.15 -3.32 -5.06
C GLU A 518 26.76 -3.72 -4.53
N ALA A 519 25.68 -3.27 -5.17
CA ALA A 519 24.32 -3.62 -4.77
C ALA A 519 24.14 -5.14 -4.73
N ARG A 520 23.65 -5.66 -3.59
CA ARG A 520 23.39 -7.10 -3.45
C ARG A 520 22.21 -7.53 -4.34
N THR A 521 21.17 -6.71 -4.39
CA THR A 521 19.93 -6.99 -5.10
C THR A 521 19.50 -5.83 -5.99
N LEU A 522 18.66 -6.15 -6.97
CA LEU A 522 18.02 -5.20 -7.88
C LEU A 522 16.49 -5.28 -7.73
N PRO A 523 15.78 -4.15 -7.90
CA PRO A 523 14.33 -4.11 -7.79
C PRO A 523 13.66 -4.68 -9.06
N ALA A 524 12.74 -5.62 -8.92
CA ALA A 524 11.93 -6.16 -10.01
C ALA A 524 10.43 -6.03 -9.69
N LYS A 525 9.58 -5.63 -10.64
CA LYS A 525 8.12 -5.57 -10.43
C LYS A 525 7.53 -6.98 -10.24
N ALA A 526 6.65 -7.12 -9.27
CA ALA A 526 5.81 -8.29 -9.02
C ALA A 526 4.51 -8.22 -9.85
N ASN A 527 4.63 -8.39 -11.17
CA ASN A 527 3.53 -8.18 -12.11
C ASN A 527 2.39 -9.21 -11.95
N PHE A 528 2.70 -10.47 -11.62
CA PHE A 528 1.70 -11.52 -11.40
C PHE A 528 0.85 -11.22 -10.17
N VAL A 529 1.50 -11.01 -9.03
CA VAL A 529 0.83 -10.69 -7.76
C VAL A 529 0.09 -9.35 -7.87
N SER A 530 0.71 -8.32 -8.45
CA SER A 530 0.09 -7.00 -8.60
C SER A 530 -1.12 -6.99 -9.53
N CYS A 531 -1.22 -7.91 -10.50
CA CYS A 531 -2.41 -8.04 -11.34
C CYS A 531 -3.57 -8.70 -10.56
N LEU A 532 -3.28 -9.72 -9.75
CA LEU A 532 -4.28 -10.41 -8.94
C LEU A 532 -4.84 -9.54 -7.81
N THR A 533 -4.00 -8.72 -7.17
CA THR A 533 -4.40 -7.84 -6.07
C THR A 533 -4.94 -6.48 -6.52
N GLY A 534 -5.06 -6.25 -7.84
CA GLY A 534 -5.57 -4.99 -8.40
C GLY A 534 -4.64 -3.78 -8.23
N ARG A 535 -3.35 -3.99 -7.95
CA ARG A 535 -2.35 -2.95 -7.65
C ARG A 535 -1.44 -2.58 -8.82
N SER A 536 -1.75 -2.95 -10.06
CA SER A 536 -0.78 -2.80 -11.15
C SER A 536 -0.44 -1.34 -11.55
N GLU A 537 -1.15 -0.34 -11.03
CA GLU A 537 -0.80 1.09 -11.18
C GLU A 537 0.39 1.47 -10.29
N ARG A 538 0.56 0.77 -9.17
CA ARG A 538 1.67 0.89 -8.22
C ARG A 538 2.16 -0.52 -7.88
N PRO A 539 2.83 -1.18 -8.85
CA PRO A 539 3.22 -2.57 -8.70
C PRO A 539 4.18 -2.73 -7.53
N ASP A 540 3.97 -3.80 -6.75
CA ASP A 540 4.90 -4.20 -5.70
C ASP A 540 6.26 -4.57 -6.35
N TYR A 541 7.36 -4.42 -5.59
CA TYR A 541 8.69 -4.80 -6.05
C TYR A 541 9.22 -5.97 -5.23
N VAL A 542 9.83 -6.95 -5.90
CA VAL A 542 10.63 -8.02 -5.32
C VAL A 542 12.11 -7.75 -5.57
N ALA A 543 12.95 -8.18 -4.64
CA ALA A 543 14.40 -8.09 -4.79
C ALA A 543 14.91 -9.34 -5.54
N ILE A 544 15.65 -9.14 -6.64
CA ILE A 544 16.38 -10.20 -7.33
C ILE A 544 17.88 -10.03 -7.11
N ASP A 545 18.66 -11.10 -7.14
CA ASP A 545 20.11 -11.00 -7.03
C ASP A 545 20.70 -10.14 -8.16
N ASN A 546 21.76 -9.39 -7.83
CA ASN A 546 22.45 -8.57 -8.81
C ASN A 546 23.56 -9.35 -9.52
N PRO A 547 23.39 -9.73 -10.80
CA PRO A 547 24.37 -10.54 -11.52
C PRO A 547 25.65 -9.76 -11.89
N LEU A 548 25.66 -8.43 -11.77
CA LEU A 548 26.85 -7.61 -11.99
C LEU A 548 27.85 -7.66 -10.83
N ARG A 549 27.45 -8.21 -9.67
CA ARG A 549 28.30 -8.29 -8.49
C ARG A 549 29.31 -9.43 -8.63
N SER A 550 30.58 -9.08 -8.84
CA SER A 550 31.67 -10.05 -8.93
C SER A 550 31.92 -10.77 -7.60
N THR A 551 31.85 -12.11 -7.62
CA THR A 551 32.36 -13.00 -6.55
C THR A 551 33.84 -13.33 -6.80
N ALA A 552 34.70 -12.32 -6.78
CA ALA A 552 36.15 -12.52 -6.82
C ALA A 552 36.69 -13.11 -5.49
N SER A 553 36.33 -14.36 -5.16
CA SER A 553 37.03 -15.19 -4.14
C SER A 553 36.60 -16.67 -4.15
N ALA A 554 36.06 -17.22 -5.24
CA ALA A 554 35.76 -18.65 -5.33
C ALA A 554 36.98 -19.47 -5.78
N THR A 555 38.13 -19.36 -5.09
CA THR A 555 39.28 -20.30 -5.17
C THR A 555 40.40 -19.88 -4.21
N ARG A 556 40.33 -20.30 -2.93
CA ARG A 556 41.48 -20.76 -2.11
C ARG A 556 41.09 -21.02 -0.64
N SER A 557 41.58 -22.16 -0.15
CA SER A 557 41.76 -22.55 1.26
C SER A 557 40.54 -23.10 2.03
N ARG A 558 40.39 -24.42 1.94
CA ARG A 558 40.10 -25.25 3.11
C ARG A 558 41.29 -25.14 4.07
N CYS A 559 41.09 -24.55 5.26
CA CYS A 559 41.75 -24.95 6.52
C CYS A 559 41.17 -24.13 7.68
N GLY A 560 40.97 -24.79 8.82
CA GLY A 560 40.16 -24.34 9.94
C GLY A 560 40.65 -23.10 10.69
N GLY A 561 39.69 -22.50 11.40
CA GLY A 561 39.85 -21.37 12.30
C GLY A 561 38.48 -20.77 12.59
N THR A 562 38.08 -20.81 13.85
CA THR A 562 36.78 -20.43 14.42
C THR A 562 36.16 -19.14 13.87
N LYS A 563 34.87 -19.23 13.47
CA LYS A 563 34.00 -18.09 13.15
C LYS A 563 33.94 -17.09 14.32
N PRO A 564 33.95 -15.77 14.05
CA PRO A 564 33.02 -14.85 14.68
C PRO A 564 31.74 -14.79 13.82
N GLU A 565 30.60 -15.04 14.44
CA GLU A 565 29.28 -14.99 13.81
C GLU A 565 28.99 -13.59 13.26
N THR A 566 28.63 -13.53 11.97
CA THR A 566 28.06 -12.35 11.32
C THR A 566 26.66 -12.13 11.86
N ALA A 567 26.43 -10.98 12.50
CA ALA A 567 25.09 -10.52 12.86
C ALA A 567 24.19 -10.45 11.60
N PRO A 568 22.95 -10.96 11.65
CA PRO A 568 22.02 -10.94 10.54
C PRO A 568 21.60 -9.50 10.21
N SER A 569 21.30 -9.23 8.93
CA SER A 569 20.74 -7.94 8.49
C SER A 569 19.46 -7.62 9.27
N ASP A 570 19.39 -6.46 9.93
CA ASP A 570 18.34 -6.05 10.89
C ASP A 570 16.89 -6.30 10.42
N HIS A 571 16.62 -6.25 9.11
CA HIS A 571 15.28 -6.47 8.57
C HIS A 571 14.78 -7.93 8.66
N HIS A 572 15.66 -8.92 8.53
CA HIS A 572 15.26 -10.33 8.65
C HIS A 572 14.97 -10.69 10.11
N ALA A 573 15.82 -10.23 11.04
CA ALA A 573 15.61 -10.43 12.48
C ALA A 573 14.31 -9.76 12.95
N ALA A 574 14.02 -8.54 12.49
CA ALA A 574 12.78 -7.84 12.81
C ALA A 574 11.53 -8.56 12.25
N TRP A 575 11.64 -9.17 11.07
CA TRP A 575 10.56 -9.97 10.48
C TRP A 575 10.25 -11.21 11.31
N ASP A 576 11.28 -11.96 11.71
CA ASP A 576 11.12 -13.17 12.52
C ASP A 576 10.54 -12.85 13.91
N LEU A 577 11.04 -11.81 14.56
CA LEU A 577 10.51 -11.34 15.85
C LEU A 577 9.05 -10.93 15.75
N ALA A 578 8.69 -10.18 14.70
CA ALA A 578 7.30 -9.81 14.45
C ALA A 578 6.42 -11.04 14.19
N GLY A 579 6.92 -12.02 13.43
CA GLY A 579 6.21 -13.25 13.11
C GLY A 579 5.90 -14.10 14.33
N ARG A 580 6.88 -14.29 15.23
CA ARG A 580 6.69 -15.00 16.51
C ARG A 580 5.62 -14.34 17.36
N ARG A 581 5.73 -13.02 17.52
CA ARG A 581 4.78 -12.24 18.31
C ARG A 581 3.35 -12.33 17.75
N VAL A 582 3.18 -12.11 16.45
CA VAL A 582 1.84 -12.11 15.82
C VAL A 582 1.23 -13.50 15.85
N SER A 583 2.01 -14.55 15.61
CA SER A 583 1.55 -15.95 15.66
C SER A 583 1.16 -16.38 17.07
N GLY A 584 2.00 -16.06 18.07
CA GLY A 584 1.71 -16.35 19.47
C GLY A 584 0.47 -15.61 19.98
N GLN A 585 0.35 -14.32 19.68
CA GLN A 585 -0.81 -13.53 20.06
C GLN A 585 -2.09 -14.00 19.36
N LEU A 586 -1.99 -14.40 18.08
CA LEU A 586 -3.09 -15.02 17.34
C LEU A 586 -3.58 -16.29 18.04
N LEU A 587 -2.69 -17.24 18.32
CA LEU A 587 -3.07 -18.47 18.98
C LEU A 587 -3.67 -18.20 20.37
N GLY A 588 -3.15 -17.21 21.10
CA GLY A 588 -3.68 -16.82 22.42
C GLY A 588 -5.12 -16.32 22.33
N ALA A 589 -5.40 -15.46 21.36
CA ALA A 589 -6.76 -14.99 21.09
C ALA A 589 -7.69 -16.14 20.67
N LEU A 590 -7.24 -17.06 19.81
CA LEU A 590 -8.03 -18.22 19.39
C LEU A 590 -8.37 -19.17 20.55
N LEU A 591 -7.42 -19.39 21.47
CA LEU A 591 -7.62 -20.21 22.66
C LEU A 591 -8.57 -19.54 23.65
N HIS A 592 -8.35 -18.26 23.94
CA HIS A 592 -9.21 -17.52 24.85
C HIS A 592 -10.65 -17.43 24.33
N GLU A 593 -10.81 -17.24 23.02
CA GLU A 593 -12.11 -17.16 22.37
C GLU A 593 -12.72 -18.54 22.02
N GLU A 594 -12.07 -19.65 22.40
CA GLU A 594 -12.51 -21.03 22.13
C GLU A 594 -12.90 -21.24 20.66
N LEU A 595 -12.07 -20.70 19.77
CA LEU A 595 -12.31 -20.75 18.33
C LEU A 595 -11.78 -22.02 17.67
N LEU A 596 -10.91 -22.75 18.37
CA LEU A 596 -10.35 -24.01 17.89
C LEU A 596 -11.16 -25.21 18.41
N PRO A 597 -11.55 -26.16 17.53
CA PRO A 597 -12.21 -27.39 17.93
C PRO A 597 -11.36 -28.25 18.88
N GLY A 598 -12.00 -28.92 19.83
CA GLY A 598 -11.32 -29.87 20.73
C GLY A 598 -10.68 -31.07 20.01
N SER A 599 -11.04 -31.33 18.76
CA SER A 599 -10.42 -32.37 17.91
C SER A 599 -9.01 -31.98 17.43
N VAL A 600 -8.71 -30.69 17.35
CA VAL A 600 -7.41 -30.17 16.90
C VAL A 600 -6.57 -29.60 18.05
N LEU A 601 -7.16 -29.43 19.23
CA LEU A 601 -6.51 -28.79 20.37
C LEU A 601 -6.29 -29.79 21.51
N SER A 602 -5.06 -29.86 22.01
CA SER A 602 -4.70 -30.56 23.24
C SER A 602 -3.99 -29.61 24.19
N LEU A 603 -4.47 -29.52 25.43
CA LEU A 603 -3.84 -28.79 26.52
C LEU A 603 -3.35 -29.80 27.56
N ARG A 604 -2.05 -29.81 27.88
CA ARG A 604 -1.43 -30.74 28.84
C ARG A 604 -0.55 -30.00 29.84
N GLY A 605 -0.65 -30.34 31.11
CA GLY A 605 0.15 -29.73 32.18
C GLY A 605 -0.67 -29.44 33.42
N PRO A 606 -0.05 -28.95 34.51
CA PRO A 606 -0.77 -28.39 35.65
C PRO A 606 -1.64 -27.19 35.23
N ASP A 607 -2.64 -26.85 36.03
CA ASP A 607 -3.65 -25.84 35.67
C ASP A 607 -3.08 -24.46 35.29
N GLU A 608 -1.92 -24.07 35.85
CA GLU A 608 -1.29 -22.78 35.57
C GLU A 608 -0.32 -22.84 34.37
N ASP A 609 0.53 -23.87 34.26
CA ASP A 609 1.50 -24.03 33.16
C ASP A 609 1.06 -25.13 32.19
N VAL A 610 0.60 -24.72 31.00
CA VAL A 610 0.04 -25.63 30.01
C VAL A 610 0.89 -25.65 28.74
N ILE A 611 1.11 -26.86 28.21
CA ILE A 611 1.60 -27.07 26.87
C ILE A 611 0.39 -27.11 25.95
N VAL A 612 0.32 -26.14 25.04
CA VAL A 612 -0.67 -26.10 23.96
C VAL A 612 -0.11 -26.92 22.80
N THR A 613 -0.89 -27.87 22.32
CA THR A 613 -0.62 -28.57 21.06
C THR A 613 -1.82 -28.37 20.14
N VAL A 614 -1.58 -27.83 18.95
CA VAL A 614 -2.58 -27.69 17.90
C VAL A 614 -2.19 -28.58 16.72
N THR A 615 -3.04 -29.52 16.36
CA THR A 615 -2.89 -30.41 15.20
C THR A 615 -4.06 -30.12 14.25
N PRO A 616 -3.89 -29.19 13.29
CA PRO A 616 -4.95 -28.78 12.37
C PRO A 616 -5.48 -29.94 11.55
N THR A 617 -6.78 -29.92 11.19
CA THR A 617 -7.38 -30.99 10.37
C THR A 617 -6.82 -31.07 8.97
N SER A 618 -6.22 -29.99 8.48
CA SER A 618 -5.50 -29.94 7.20
C SER A 618 -4.33 -30.92 7.13
N GLY A 619 -3.80 -31.35 8.29
CA GLY A 619 -2.60 -32.19 8.37
C GLY A 619 -1.31 -31.45 8.02
N ALA A 620 -1.34 -30.10 7.98
CA ALA A 620 -0.22 -29.27 7.54
C ALA A 620 1.01 -29.36 8.48
N ALA A 621 0.82 -29.10 9.78
CA ALA A 621 1.87 -29.23 10.79
C ALA A 621 1.26 -29.33 12.20
N THR A 622 1.93 -30.01 13.13
CA THR A 622 1.57 -29.90 14.55
C THR A 622 2.35 -28.75 15.19
N TYR A 623 1.62 -27.84 15.82
CA TYR A 623 2.15 -26.68 16.53
C TYR A 623 2.18 -26.94 18.03
N ARG A 624 3.26 -26.54 18.69
CA ARG A 624 3.41 -26.63 20.14
C ARG A 624 3.88 -25.31 20.71
N ALA A 625 3.35 -24.95 21.87
CA ALA A 625 3.79 -23.77 22.59
C ALA A 625 3.57 -23.95 24.10
N ARG A 626 4.39 -23.26 24.89
CA ARG A 626 4.14 -23.06 26.31
C ARG A 626 3.16 -21.91 26.47
N ALA A 627 2.19 -22.09 27.35
CA ALA A 627 1.27 -21.04 27.74
C ALA A 627 1.01 -21.10 29.23
N ARG A 628 0.61 -19.96 29.78
CA ARG A 628 0.14 -19.85 31.15
C ARG A 628 -1.35 -19.56 31.14
N ARG A 629 -2.12 -20.28 31.94
CA ARG A 629 -3.55 -19.99 32.14
C ARG A 629 -3.69 -19.07 33.34
N MET A 630 -4.21 -17.88 33.08
CA MET A 630 -4.46 -16.87 34.09
C MET A 630 -5.80 -17.13 34.78
N ARG A 631 -5.88 -16.76 36.05
CA ARG A 631 -7.12 -16.86 36.84
C ARG A 631 -8.13 -15.82 36.40
N ALA A 632 -7.70 -14.59 36.15
CA ALA A 632 -8.60 -13.57 35.65
C ALA A 632 -8.95 -13.84 34.20
N TYR A 633 -10.25 -13.80 33.92
CA TYR A 633 -10.80 -14.03 32.60
C TYR A 633 -10.44 -15.40 32.01
N GLY A 634 -9.79 -16.33 32.72
CA GLY A 634 -9.34 -17.59 32.12
C GLY A 634 -8.44 -17.41 30.89
N ARG A 635 -7.70 -16.29 30.79
CA ARG A 635 -6.85 -16.00 29.62
C ARG A 635 -5.76 -17.05 29.46
N VAL A 636 -5.52 -17.49 28.23
CA VAL A 636 -4.42 -18.37 27.89
C VAL A 636 -3.36 -17.55 27.19
N LEU A 637 -2.23 -17.40 27.86
CA LEU A 637 -1.19 -16.47 27.48
C LEU A 637 0.03 -17.23 27.03
N LEU A 638 0.38 -17.06 25.76
CA LEU A 638 1.48 -17.81 25.16
C LEU A 638 2.81 -17.13 25.43
N ASP A 639 3.80 -17.96 25.72
CA ASP A 639 5.19 -17.59 25.49
C ASP A 639 5.44 -17.62 23.98
N HIS A 640 5.41 -16.45 23.35
CA HIS A 640 5.50 -16.30 21.90
C HIS A 640 6.77 -16.95 21.30
N ASP A 641 7.87 -16.99 22.05
CA ASP A 641 9.13 -17.59 21.59
C ASP A 641 9.14 -19.11 21.67
N SER A 642 8.18 -19.70 22.39
CA SER A 642 8.02 -21.15 22.49
C SER A 642 7.14 -21.76 21.40
N LEU A 643 6.52 -20.95 20.55
CA LEU A 643 5.66 -21.43 19.48
C LEU A 643 6.51 -22.02 18.35
N GLU A 644 6.43 -23.34 18.19
CA GLU A 644 7.20 -24.11 17.22
C GLU A 644 6.32 -25.13 16.49
N SER A 645 6.77 -25.53 15.30
CA SER A 645 6.29 -26.70 14.58
C SER A 645 7.41 -27.73 14.46
N GLU A 646 7.13 -28.87 13.81
CA GLU A 646 8.17 -29.86 13.49
C GLU A 646 9.31 -29.29 12.63
N ALA A 647 9.07 -28.18 11.92
CA ALA A 647 10.07 -27.50 11.09
C ALA A 647 10.90 -26.45 11.86
N GLY A 648 10.54 -26.12 13.11
CA GLY A 648 11.21 -25.12 13.94
C GLY A 648 10.29 -23.99 14.43
N PRO A 649 10.84 -22.87 14.93
CA PRO A 649 10.07 -21.73 15.43
C PRO A 649 9.13 -21.14 14.38
N VAL A 650 7.93 -20.76 14.80
CA VAL A 650 6.94 -20.15 13.89
C VAL A 650 7.24 -18.65 13.72
N THR A 651 7.81 -18.29 12.57
CA THR A 651 8.15 -16.90 12.20
C THR A 651 7.29 -16.33 11.07
N GLU A 652 6.38 -17.12 10.49
CA GLU A 652 5.49 -16.69 9.41
C GLU A 652 4.03 -16.77 9.87
N ALA A 653 3.49 -15.66 10.36
CA ALA A 653 2.11 -15.61 10.88
C ALA A 653 1.07 -15.88 9.79
N SER A 654 1.38 -15.53 8.52
CA SER A 654 0.51 -15.81 7.38
C SER A 654 0.40 -17.31 7.09
N ALA A 655 1.51 -18.05 7.20
CA ALA A 655 1.49 -19.50 7.05
C ALA A 655 0.78 -20.15 8.25
N PHE A 656 1.09 -19.68 9.46
CA PHE A 656 0.47 -20.17 10.68
C PHE A 656 -1.06 -19.99 10.69
N VAL A 657 -1.57 -18.80 10.34
CA VAL A 657 -3.02 -18.59 10.27
C VAL A 657 -3.64 -19.45 9.17
N ALA A 658 -2.99 -19.57 8.00
CA ALA A 658 -3.52 -20.37 6.89
C ALA A 658 -3.73 -21.84 7.27
N ASP A 659 -2.84 -22.41 8.09
CA ASP A 659 -2.98 -23.77 8.59
C ASP A 659 -4.17 -23.95 9.53
N LEU A 660 -4.52 -22.90 10.29
CA LEU A 660 -5.61 -22.90 11.26
C LEU A 660 -6.98 -22.56 10.66
N LEU A 661 -7.03 -21.74 9.59
CA LEU A 661 -8.29 -21.26 8.98
C LEU A 661 -9.31 -22.37 8.71
N PRO A 662 -8.95 -23.56 8.18
CA PRO A 662 -9.91 -24.64 7.95
C PRO A 662 -10.66 -25.11 9.21
N ASP A 663 -10.05 -24.94 10.38
CA ASP A 663 -10.62 -25.31 11.68
C ASP A 663 -11.36 -24.15 12.37
N LEU A 664 -11.27 -22.93 11.82
CA LEU A 664 -11.87 -21.73 12.39
C LEU A 664 -13.27 -21.46 11.82
N PRO A 665 -14.18 -20.85 12.61
CA PRO A 665 -15.50 -20.48 12.10
C PRO A 665 -15.40 -19.39 11.03
N GLY A 666 -16.44 -19.23 10.21
CA GLY A 666 -16.50 -18.19 9.19
C GLY A 666 -16.71 -18.69 7.77
N THR A 667 -16.84 -17.76 6.84
CA THR A 667 -16.83 -18.02 5.41
C THR A 667 -15.41 -17.85 4.84
N PRO A 668 -15.11 -18.40 3.64
CA PRO A 668 -13.84 -18.13 2.96
C PRO A 668 -13.53 -16.63 2.86
N ASP A 669 -14.51 -15.81 2.49
CA ASP A 669 -14.33 -14.35 2.45
C ASP A 669 -13.94 -13.73 3.81
N ASP A 670 -14.46 -14.27 4.92
CA ASP A 670 -14.08 -13.84 6.27
C ASP A 670 -12.64 -14.26 6.60
N HIS A 671 -12.28 -15.50 6.23
CA HIS A 671 -10.95 -16.08 6.38
C HIS A 671 -9.89 -15.31 5.59
N ALA A 672 -10.14 -14.99 4.31
CA ALA A 672 -9.23 -14.20 3.48
C ALA A 672 -9.01 -12.79 4.06
N ARG A 673 -10.07 -12.11 4.50
CA ARG A 673 -9.93 -10.79 5.14
C ARG A 673 -9.16 -10.86 6.45
N PHE A 674 -9.38 -11.91 7.25
CA PHE A 674 -8.65 -12.11 8.50
C PHE A 674 -7.16 -12.41 8.25
N ALA A 675 -6.86 -13.29 7.27
CA ALA A 675 -5.50 -13.61 6.86
C ALA A 675 -4.75 -12.37 6.34
N GLU A 676 -5.38 -11.53 5.52
CA GLU A 676 -4.79 -10.27 5.07
C GLU A 676 -4.44 -9.37 6.27
N GLU A 677 -5.33 -9.25 7.25
CA GLU A 677 -5.09 -8.42 8.43
C GLU A 677 -3.95 -8.95 9.32
N VAL A 678 -3.81 -10.27 9.45
CA VAL A 678 -2.69 -10.92 10.15
C VAL A 678 -1.37 -10.64 9.41
N ALA A 679 -1.34 -10.88 8.10
CA ALA A 679 -0.16 -10.64 7.27
C ALA A 679 0.30 -9.17 7.32
N ARG A 680 -0.66 -8.24 7.23
CA ARG A 680 -0.39 -6.80 7.35
C ARG A 680 0.12 -6.41 8.73
N THR A 681 -0.40 -7.04 9.78
CA THR A 681 0.06 -6.80 11.15
C THR A 681 1.52 -7.22 11.32
N GLN A 682 1.92 -8.40 10.83
CA GLN A 682 3.33 -8.83 10.85
C GLN A 682 4.21 -7.86 10.07
N ALA A 683 3.85 -7.51 8.84
CA ALA A 683 4.66 -6.62 8.01
C ALA A 683 4.85 -5.22 8.65
N ASN A 684 3.76 -4.62 9.12
CA ASN A 684 3.82 -3.30 9.76
C ASN A 684 4.59 -3.35 11.10
N HIS A 685 4.49 -4.46 11.84
CA HIS A 685 5.23 -4.64 13.08
C HIS A 685 6.73 -4.87 12.83
N ALA A 686 7.10 -5.66 11.83
CA ALA A 686 8.49 -5.86 11.41
C ALA A 686 9.15 -4.52 11.01
N MET A 687 8.44 -3.68 10.25
CA MET A 687 8.91 -2.32 9.93
C MET A 687 9.10 -1.47 11.19
N THR A 688 8.23 -1.62 12.18
CA THR A 688 8.37 -0.90 13.47
C THR A 688 9.63 -1.37 14.19
N LEU A 689 9.79 -2.68 14.38
CA LEU A 689 10.91 -3.27 15.13
C LEU A 689 12.27 -2.90 14.51
N ALA A 690 12.37 -2.93 13.18
CA ALA A 690 13.58 -2.53 12.46
C ALA A 690 13.95 -1.04 12.68
N GLN A 691 12.97 -0.18 12.99
CA GLN A 691 13.19 1.25 13.20
C GLN A 691 13.60 1.58 14.64
N ILE A 692 13.07 0.86 15.62
CA ILE A 692 13.18 1.24 17.05
C ILE A 692 14.23 0.42 17.83
N ALA A 693 14.91 -0.54 17.21
CA ALA A 693 15.78 -1.51 17.86
C ALA A 693 16.83 -0.90 18.81
N GLU A 694 17.22 0.37 18.60
CA GLU A 694 18.23 1.08 19.40
C GLU A 694 17.67 2.23 20.26
N THR A 695 16.36 2.49 20.25
CA THR A 695 15.77 3.62 20.98
C THR A 695 15.28 3.20 22.37
N ARG A 696 15.82 3.82 23.42
CA ARG A 696 15.25 3.68 24.78
C ARG A 696 14.00 4.54 24.92
N LEU A 697 12.85 3.91 25.07
CA LEU A 697 11.57 4.62 25.14
C LEU A 697 11.34 5.31 26.49
N SER A 698 11.99 4.82 27.56
CA SER A 698 11.94 5.42 28.91
C SER A 698 12.48 6.85 29.00
N ALA A 699 13.25 7.31 28.02
CA ALA A 699 13.83 8.65 27.99
C ALA A 699 13.00 9.68 27.19
N LEU A 700 11.87 9.26 26.62
CA LEU A 700 11.07 10.10 25.73
C LEU A 700 10.04 10.95 26.51
N SER A 701 9.69 12.10 25.93
CA SER A 701 8.55 12.89 26.38
C SER A 701 7.23 12.12 26.21
N TYR A 702 6.17 12.53 26.90
CA TYR A 702 4.84 11.91 26.76
C TYR A 702 4.40 11.79 25.28
N ASP A 703 4.44 12.87 24.51
CA ASP A 703 3.94 12.86 23.13
C ASP A 703 4.81 12.01 22.20
N ASP A 704 6.13 12.00 22.42
CA ASP A 704 7.04 11.14 21.66
C ASP A 704 6.84 9.66 22.01
N LEU A 705 6.64 9.36 23.30
CA LEU A 705 6.35 8.01 23.78
C LEU A 705 5.00 7.51 23.26
N GLU A 706 3.96 8.36 23.29
CA GLU A 706 2.64 8.08 22.74
C GLU A 706 2.68 7.82 21.21
N GLY A 707 3.63 8.41 20.48
CA GLY A 707 3.84 8.08 19.06
C GLY A 707 4.65 6.79 18.85
N ARG A 708 5.67 6.54 19.68
CA ARG A 708 6.73 5.56 19.39
C ARG A 708 6.55 4.17 19.99
N LEU A 709 5.55 3.95 20.85
CA LEU A 709 5.28 2.63 21.45
C LEU A 709 4.99 1.56 20.37
N PRO A 710 5.80 0.49 20.28
CA PRO A 710 5.66 -0.52 19.23
C PRO A 710 4.57 -1.55 19.49
N ASP A 711 4.10 -1.66 20.73
CA ASP A 711 3.32 -2.81 21.15
C ASP A 711 1.95 -2.81 20.47
N GLY A 712 1.23 -1.69 20.46
CA GLY A 712 -0.18 -1.70 20.08
C GLY A 712 -0.99 -2.61 21.01
N HIS A 713 -2.11 -3.13 20.52
CA HIS A 713 -3.00 -3.96 21.34
C HIS A 713 -2.36 -5.34 21.64
N ARG A 714 -2.27 -5.73 22.92
CA ARG A 714 -1.64 -7.00 23.36
C ARG A 714 -2.50 -8.25 23.22
N TYR A 715 -3.82 -8.06 23.17
CA TYR A 715 -4.77 -9.17 22.96
C TYR A 715 -5.26 -9.32 21.50
N HIS A 716 -5.67 -8.25 20.81
CA HIS A 716 -6.24 -8.33 19.47
C HIS A 716 -5.22 -8.87 18.44
N PRO A 717 -5.49 -9.95 17.68
CA PRO A 717 -4.50 -10.58 16.80
C PRO A 717 -3.99 -9.66 15.68
N CYS A 718 -4.87 -8.83 15.11
CA CYS A 718 -4.54 -7.89 14.04
C CYS A 718 -4.34 -6.45 14.54
N PHE A 719 -3.44 -6.25 15.52
CA PHE A 719 -3.26 -4.98 16.24
C PHE A 719 -2.64 -3.83 15.40
N LYS A 720 -2.05 -4.14 14.24
CA LYS A 720 -1.45 -3.16 13.29
C LYS A 720 -1.83 -3.45 11.84
N SER A 721 -3.07 -3.87 11.58
CA SER A 721 -3.48 -4.23 10.21
C SER A 721 -3.47 -3.06 9.22
N ARG A 722 -3.87 -1.85 9.64
CA ARG A 722 -3.83 -0.60 8.85
C ARG A 722 -4.28 -0.75 7.38
N ILE A 723 -5.36 -1.51 7.15
CA ILE A 723 -5.91 -1.77 5.82
C ILE A 723 -6.32 -0.44 5.19
N GLY A 724 -5.74 -0.14 4.03
CA GLY A 724 -5.84 1.15 3.33
C GLY A 724 -4.47 1.80 3.12
N PHE A 725 -3.51 1.61 4.04
CA PHE A 725 -2.15 2.09 3.86
C PHE A 725 -1.32 1.17 2.96
N THR A 726 -0.55 1.78 2.06
CA THR A 726 0.61 1.13 1.43
C THR A 726 1.78 1.10 2.42
N PRO A 727 2.85 0.33 2.18
CA PRO A 727 4.05 0.38 3.03
C PRO A 727 4.67 1.78 3.14
N ALA A 728 4.63 2.57 2.07
CA ALA A 728 5.07 3.97 2.07
C ALA A 728 4.17 4.85 2.95
N ASP A 729 2.85 4.66 2.86
CA ASP A 729 1.90 5.37 3.74
C ASP A 729 2.10 4.97 5.21
N ASN A 730 2.38 3.69 5.48
CA ASN A 730 2.66 3.24 6.83
C ASN A 730 3.92 3.90 7.41
N ARG A 731 4.98 4.07 6.60
CA ARG A 731 6.18 4.80 7.02
C ARG A 731 5.89 6.29 7.25
N ALA A 732 5.11 6.92 6.37
CA ALA A 732 4.84 8.35 6.44
C ALA A 732 3.85 8.75 7.55
N PHE A 733 2.88 7.89 7.87
CA PHE A 733 1.75 8.22 8.76
C PHE A 733 1.64 7.29 9.98
N GLY A 734 2.40 6.20 10.01
CA GLY A 734 2.47 5.33 11.18
C GLY A 734 3.09 6.08 12.36
N PRO A 735 2.46 6.09 13.54
CA PRO A 735 2.93 6.88 14.68
C PRO A 735 4.35 6.50 15.10
N GLU A 736 4.75 5.24 14.93
CA GLU A 736 6.03 4.72 15.41
C GLU A 736 7.24 5.29 14.69
N PHE A 737 7.04 5.83 13.49
CA PHE A 737 8.11 6.45 12.70
C PHE A 737 8.32 7.91 13.11
N GLY A 738 7.37 8.54 13.81
CA GLY A 738 7.50 9.90 14.32
C GLY A 738 7.64 10.96 13.23
N GLU A 739 7.17 10.68 12.00
CA GLU A 739 7.28 11.59 10.87
C GLU A 739 6.43 12.85 11.10
N PRO A 740 6.96 14.05 10.75
CA PRO A 740 6.23 15.30 10.89
C PRO A 740 5.09 15.42 9.86
N LEU A 741 3.92 15.85 10.32
CA LEU A 741 2.70 15.97 9.54
C LEU A 741 2.18 17.40 9.55
N ARG A 742 1.65 17.87 8.41
CA ARG A 742 0.94 19.15 8.29
C ARG A 742 -0.46 18.90 7.73
N PRO A 743 -1.50 18.86 8.58
CA PRO A 743 -2.88 18.69 8.12
C PRO A 743 -3.27 19.71 7.06
N VAL A 744 -4.13 19.32 6.12
CA VAL A 744 -4.68 20.22 5.11
C VAL A 744 -5.90 20.92 5.69
N TRP A 745 -5.92 22.24 5.72
CA TRP A 745 -7.08 23.02 6.12
C TRP A 745 -8.02 23.24 4.95
N ILE A 746 -9.31 23.17 5.24
CA ILE A 746 -10.40 23.49 4.33
C ILE A 746 -11.40 24.43 5.01
N ALA A 747 -12.12 25.20 4.21
CA ALA A 747 -13.34 25.89 4.61
C ALA A 747 -14.54 25.13 4.05
N ALA A 748 -15.42 24.63 4.90
CA ALA A 748 -16.67 23.97 4.49
C ALA A 748 -17.87 24.86 4.83
N HIS A 749 -18.68 25.18 3.82
CA HIS A 749 -19.83 26.07 3.96
C HIS A 749 -20.83 25.48 4.97
N ARG A 750 -21.50 26.34 5.73
CA ARG A 750 -22.47 25.94 6.78
C ARG A 750 -23.64 25.08 6.28
N SER A 751 -23.91 25.07 4.97
CA SER A 751 -24.89 24.18 4.37
C SER A 751 -24.40 22.73 4.21
N LEU A 752 -23.10 22.49 4.28
CA LEU A 752 -22.47 21.17 4.13
C LEU A 752 -21.87 20.63 5.43
N ALA A 753 -21.51 21.53 6.35
CA ALA A 753 -20.84 21.18 7.58
C ALA A 753 -21.56 21.74 8.80
N VAL A 754 -21.33 21.07 9.92
CA VAL A 754 -21.88 21.40 11.23
C VAL A 754 -20.74 21.41 12.24
N ALA A 755 -20.85 22.27 13.24
CA ALA A 755 -19.88 22.41 14.31
C ALA A 755 -20.57 22.46 15.66
N ASN A 756 -19.86 22.04 16.70
CA ASN A 756 -20.28 22.24 18.07
C ASN A 756 -19.04 22.45 18.95
N ALA A 757 -19.17 23.29 19.98
CA ALA A 757 -18.10 23.60 20.92
C ALA A 757 -18.66 23.84 22.32
N ILE A 758 -17.85 23.59 23.35
CA ILE A 758 -18.23 23.77 24.76
C ILE A 758 -18.62 25.24 25.03
N GLU A 759 -17.74 26.17 24.68
CA GLU A 759 -17.93 27.61 24.95
C GLU A 759 -18.98 28.25 24.02
N ARG A 760 -19.28 27.62 22.88
CA ARG A 760 -20.18 28.17 21.86
C ARG A 760 -20.97 27.07 21.13
N PRO A 761 -22.05 26.55 21.75
CA PRO A 761 -22.87 25.52 21.14
C PRO A 761 -23.34 25.89 19.72
N GLY A 762 -23.27 24.91 18.81
CA GLY A 762 -23.62 25.06 17.38
C GLY A 762 -22.64 25.89 16.53
N HIS A 763 -21.51 26.32 17.08
CA HIS A 763 -20.50 27.14 16.40
C HIS A 763 -19.08 26.65 16.69
N GLN A 764 -18.10 27.26 16.04
CA GLN A 764 -16.68 27.08 16.36
C GLN A 764 -16.23 28.00 17.50
N ASP A 765 -15.26 27.52 18.27
CA ASP A 765 -14.55 28.28 19.28
C ASP A 765 -13.36 29.02 18.64
N GLU A 766 -13.46 30.35 18.62
CA GLU A 766 -12.47 31.23 18.01
C GLU A 766 -11.12 31.22 18.74
N LYS A 767 -11.12 30.95 20.05
CA LYS A 767 -9.90 30.86 20.86
C LYS A 767 -9.14 29.58 20.51
N LEU A 768 -9.85 28.45 20.35
CA LEU A 768 -9.25 27.19 19.92
C LEU A 768 -8.72 27.26 18.48
N LEU A 769 -9.47 27.88 17.58
CA LEU A 769 -8.99 28.15 16.21
C LEU A 769 -7.74 29.02 16.24
N GLY A 770 -7.70 30.08 17.06
CA GLY A 770 -6.53 30.93 17.23
C GLY A 770 -5.30 30.21 17.82
N GLY A 771 -5.51 29.13 18.58
CA GLY A 771 -4.44 28.25 19.05
C GLY A 771 -3.90 27.29 17.98
N SER A 772 -4.64 27.05 16.89
CA SER A 772 -4.22 26.19 15.78
C SER A 772 -3.77 26.97 14.54
N LEU A 773 -4.17 28.24 14.44
CA LEU A 773 -3.94 29.12 13.30
C LEU A 773 -3.49 30.49 13.80
N ASP A 774 -2.25 30.85 13.50
CA ASP A 774 -1.75 32.18 13.80
C ASP A 774 -2.54 33.27 13.04
N PRO A 775 -2.55 34.53 13.54
CA PRO A 775 -3.32 35.61 12.93
C PRO A 775 -3.03 35.84 11.44
N ALA A 776 -1.78 35.65 11.00
CA ALA A 776 -1.40 35.86 9.61
C ALA A 776 -1.95 34.75 8.71
N THR A 777 -1.84 33.49 9.13
CA THR A 777 -2.45 32.35 8.43
C THR A 777 -3.97 32.49 8.37
N ARG A 778 -4.61 32.90 9.47
CA ARG A 778 -6.06 33.14 9.50
C ARG A 778 -6.48 34.24 8.52
N ALA A 779 -5.73 35.34 8.45
CA ALA A 779 -5.99 36.40 7.47
C ALA A 779 -5.81 35.89 6.02
N ALA A 780 -4.78 35.08 5.76
CA ALA A 780 -4.55 34.47 4.46
C ALA A 780 -5.69 33.50 4.06
N PHE A 781 -6.20 32.71 4.99
CA PHE A 781 -7.35 31.82 4.77
C PHE A 781 -8.62 32.63 4.48
N SER A 782 -8.86 33.70 5.23
CA SER A 782 -9.98 34.61 4.96
C SER A 782 -9.87 35.21 3.56
N ALA A 783 -8.68 35.64 3.14
CA ALA A 783 -8.46 36.18 1.80
C ALA A 783 -8.73 35.15 0.69
N ARG A 784 -8.35 33.88 0.89
CA ARG A 784 -8.65 32.78 -0.05
C ARG A 784 -10.16 32.55 -0.17
N ILE A 785 -10.88 32.53 0.95
CA ILE A 785 -12.35 32.38 0.97
C ILE A 785 -13.02 33.54 0.21
N THR A 786 -12.56 34.77 0.45
CA THR A 786 -13.06 35.96 -0.26
C THR A 786 -12.76 35.92 -1.76
N ALA A 787 -11.56 35.46 -2.16
CA ALA A 787 -11.20 35.29 -3.56
C ALA A 787 -12.09 34.26 -4.28
N SER A 788 -12.61 33.26 -3.55
CA SER A 788 -13.58 32.28 -4.05
C SER A 788 -15.04 32.76 -3.98
N GLY A 789 -15.28 34.04 -3.65
CA GLY A 789 -16.63 34.64 -3.60
C GLY A 789 -17.41 34.40 -2.30
N GLY A 790 -16.78 33.81 -1.28
CA GLY A 790 -17.39 33.56 0.04
C GLY A 790 -17.00 34.59 1.11
N LYS A 791 -17.70 34.58 2.26
CA LYS A 791 -17.29 35.31 3.47
C LYS A 791 -16.91 34.30 4.55
N LEU A 792 -15.88 34.61 5.34
CA LEU A 792 -15.40 33.69 6.40
C LEU A 792 -16.53 33.20 7.32
N ASP A 793 -17.46 34.09 7.68
CA ASP A 793 -18.59 33.76 8.56
C ASP A 793 -19.54 32.68 7.98
N ASP A 794 -19.55 32.47 6.67
CA ASP A 794 -20.40 31.47 5.99
C ASP A 794 -19.81 30.05 6.02
N PHE A 795 -18.59 29.90 6.54
CA PHE A 795 -17.83 28.63 6.52
C PHE A 795 -17.38 28.21 7.92
N PHE A 796 -17.18 26.91 8.08
CA PHE A 796 -16.42 26.32 9.17
C PHE A 796 -15.02 25.95 8.67
N LEU A 797 -13.99 26.33 9.43
CA LEU A 797 -12.61 25.96 9.15
C LEU A 797 -12.32 24.60 9.77
N MET A 798 -11.77 23.65 9.01
CA MET A 798 -11.37 22.37 9.59
C MET A 798 -10.10 21.78 8.98
N PRO A 799 -9.23 21.14 9.80
CA PRO A 799 -8.11 20.36 9.32
C PRO A 799 -8.59 18.98 8.85
N VAL A 800 -7.88 18.46 7.86
CA VAL A 800 -8.06 17.13 7.25
C VAL A 800 -6.70 16.45 7.25
N HIS A 801 -6.66 15.17 7.61
CA HIS A 801 -5.40 14.42 7.59
C HIS A 801 -4.82 14.39 6.16
N PRO A 802 -3.50 14.57 5.93
CA PRO A 802 -2.94 14.65 4.58
C PRO A 802 -3.28 13.45 3.70
N TRP A 803 -3.09 12.23 4.23
CA TRP A 803 -3.52 11.00 3.54
C TRP A 803 -5.02 10.99 3.21
N GLN A 804 -5.87 11.48 4.12
CA GLN A 804 -7.31 11.53 3.91
C GLN A 804 -7.66 12.53 2.81
N TRP A 805 -6.96 13.67 2.76
CA TRP A 805 -7.13 14.66 1.72
C TRP A 805 -6.77 14.07 0.35
N GLU A 806 -5.54 13.56 0.23
CA GLU A 806 -4.99 13.06 -1.04
C GLU A 806 -5.70 11.82 -1.57
N ARG A 807 -6.07 10.88 -0.70
CA ARG A 807 -6.61 9.57 -1.13
C ARG A 807 -8.13 9.54 -1.21
N VAL A 808 -8.80 10.48 -0.55
CA VAL A 808 -10.26 10.43 -0.39
C VAL A 808 -10.87 11.79 -0.68
N ALA A 809 -10.58 12.81 0.11
CA ALA A 809 -11.41 14.01 0.17
C ALA A 809 -11.32 14.90 -1.07
N ASP A 810 -10.15 15.04 -1.69
CA ASP A 810 -9.97 15.97 -2.81
C ASP A 810 -10.87 15.61 -3.99
N GLY A 811 -10.75 14.37 -4.49
CA GLY A 811 -11.64 13.84 -5.52
C GLY A 811 -13.10 13.75 -5.06
N ALA A 812 -13.34 13.42 -3.78
CA ALA A 812 -14.69 13.24 -3.25
C ALA A 812 -15.54 14.52 -3.21
N THR A 813 -14.88 15.65 -3.06
CA THR A 813 -15.51 16.96 -2.81
C THR A 813 -15.43 17.89 -4.01
N ALA A 814 -14.97 17.40 -5.18
CA ALA A 814 -14.79 18.22 -6.37
C ALA A 814 -16.05 19.00 -6.78
N ALA A 815 -17.24 18.41 -6.62
CA ALA A 815 -18.51 19.09 -6.93
C ALA A 815 -18.82 20.23 -5.95
N GLU A 816 -18.59 20.01 -4.65
CA GLU A 816 -18.74 21.01 -3.60
C GLU A 816 -17.70 22.13 -3.75
N GLN A 817 -16.48 21.78 -4.18
CA GLN A 817 -15.43 22.75 -4.51
C GLN A 817 -15.81 23.64 -5.69
N GLN A 818 -16.33 23.07 -6.79
CA GLN A 818 -16.81 23.85 -7.93
C GLN A 818 -17.95 24.81 -7.58
N LYS A 819 -18.80 24.43 -6.62
CA LYS A 819 -19.90 25.28 -6.13
C LYS A 819 -19.43 26.36 -5.13
N GLY A 820 -18.14 26.39 -4.78
CA GLY A 820 -17.60 27.26 -3.74
C GLY A 820 -18.09 26.91 -2.33
N LEU A 821 -18.68 25.73 -2.14
CA LEU A 821 -19.19 25.28 -0.84
C LEU A 821 -18.12 24.58 -0.01
N LEU A 822 -17.00 24.18 -0.62
CA LEU A 822 -15.82 23.67 0.07
C LEU A 822 -14.58 24.28 -0.58
N ILE A 823 -13.70 24.90 0.20
CA ILE A 823 -12.54 25.63 -0.33
C ILE A 823 -11.27 25.07 0.33
N PRO A 824 -10.33 24.49 -0.43
CA PRO A 824 -9.02 24.13 0.09
C PRO A 824 -8.24 25.37 0.51
N LEU A 825 -7.77 25.40 1.76
CA LEU A 825 -7.06 26.55 2.33
C LEU A 825 -5.56 26.32 2.43
N GLY A 826 -5.07 25.08 2.34
CA GLY A 826 -3.65 24.73 2.32
C GLY A 826 -3.15 24.04 3.58
N ALA A 827 -1.85 23.79 3.67
CA ALA A 827 -1.26 23.07 4.79
C ALA A 827 -1.29 23.89 6.10
N SER A 828 -1.37 23.17 7.21
CA SER A 828 -1.32 23.74 8.56
C SER A 828 -0.01 24.49 8.82
N PRO A 829 -0.05 25.65 9.50
CA PRO A 829 1.16 26.36 9.91
C PRO A 829 1.94 25.57 10.96
N HIS A 830 1.25 24.77 11.78
CA HIS A 830 1.85 23.91 12.78
C HIS A 830 2.25 22.55 12.21
N VAL A 831 3.29 21.98 12.79
CA VAL A 831 3.76 20.61 12.54
C VAL A 831 3.21 19.71 13.64
N TYR A 832 2.72 18.55 13.26
CA TYR A 832 2.16 17.57 14.17
C TYR A 832 2.89 16.22 14.06
N THR A 833 2.72 15.36 15.06
CA THR A 833 3.09 13.94 14.99
C THR A 833 1.90 13.07 15.36
N ALA A 834 1.77 11.91 14.72
CA ALA A 834 0.69 10.97 15.02
C ALA A 834 0.91 10.27 16.37
N GLN A 835 -0.16 10.17 17.16
CA GLN A 835 -0.25 9.36 18.39
C GLN A 835 -0.67 7.92 18.06
N GLN A 836 -0.69 7.00 19.04
CA GLN A 836 -1.04 5.58 18.86
C GLN A 836 -2.31 5.32 18.03
N SER A 837 -3.28 6.24 18.05
CA SER A 837 -4.54 6.12 17.29
C SER A 837 -4.38 6.36 15.78
N ILE A 838 -3.19 6.75 15.33
CA ILE A 838 -2.79 7.18 13.97
C ILE A 838 -3.43 8.52 13.59
N ARG A 839 -4.74 8.66 13.81
CA ARG A 839 -5.56 9.79 13.40
C ARG A 839 -5.61 10.96 14.40
N THR A 840 -5.04 10.78 15.59
CA THR A 840 -4.89 11.86 16.57
C THR A 840 -3.48 12.40 16.50
N LEU A 841 -3.36 13.71 16.32
CA LEU A 841 -2.13 14.41 16.01
C LEU A 841 -1.80 15.36 17.16
N ALA A 842 -0.63 15.17 17.78
CA ALA A 842 -0.09 16.06 18.80
C ALA A 842 0.64 17.23 18.13
N ASP A 843 0.46 18.43 18.63
CA ASP A 843 1.09 19.63 18.07
C ASP A 843 2.55 19.74 18.55
N ARG A 844 3.48 19.81 17.60
CA ARG A 844 4.93 19.94 17.88
C ARG A 844 5.42 21.38 17.76
N THR A 845 4.61 22.28 17.19
CA THR A 845 4.93 23.69 17.10
C THR A 845 4.56 24.41 18.38
N ALA A 846 3.41 24.07 18.97
CA ALA A 846 2.95 24.60 20.25
C ALA A 846 2.42 23.44 21.12
N PRO A 847 3.23 22.86 22.03
CA PRO A 847 2.83 21.71 22.85
C PRO A 847 1.58 21.94 23.74
N ASP A 848 1.29 23.20 24.07
CA ASP A 848 0.09 23.59 24.83
C ASP A 848 -1.15 23.75 23.94
N ALA A 849 -1.01 23.63 22.62
CA ALA A 849 -2.12 23.69 21.68
C ALA A 849 -2.90 22.38 21.65
N PRO A 850 -4.22 22.43 21.35
CA PRO A 850 -5.05 21.23 21.27
C PRO A 850 -4.53 20.22 20.25
N SER A 851 -4.54 18.95 20.66
CA SER A 851 -4.38 17.83 19.74
C SER A 851 -5.56 17.75 18.77
N LEU A 852 -5.30 17.28 17.54
CA LEU A 852 -6.29 17.15 16.48
C LEU A 852 -6.63 15.69 16.23
N LYS A 853 -7.88 15.29 16.42
CA LYS A 853 -8.37 13.98 16.03
C LYS A 853 -9.14 14.07 14.73
N LEU A 854 -8.60 13.49 13.67
CA LEU A 854 -9.07 13.66 12.29
C LEU A 854 -9.71 12.38 11.75
N SER A 855 -10.61 12.50 10.78
CA SER A 855 -11.10 11.34 10.05
C SER A 855 -9.99 10.70 9.20
N LEU A 856 -9.94 9.37 9.20
CA LEU A 856 -9.01 8.60 8.40
C LEU A 856 -9.68 7.31 7.90
N SER A 857 -9.89 7.18 6.59
CA SER A 857 -10.60 6.07 5.96
C SER A 857 -9.76 4.80 5.82
N ILE A 858 -9.07 4.41 6.89
CA ILE A 858 -8.40 3.10 7.04
C ILE A 858 -9.16 2.22 8.02
N ARG A 859 -8.91 0.91 7.96
CA ARG A 859 -9.34 -0.04 9.00
C ARG A 859 -8.11 -0.48 9.79
N ASN A 860 -8.14 -0.31 11.10
CA ASN A 860 -7.06 -0.77 11.98
C ASN A 860 -7.67 -1.42 13.21
N THR A 861 -7.14 -2.56 13.66
CA THR A 861 -7.76 -3.41 14.71
C THR A 861 -9.25 -3.62 14.43
N SER A 862 -9.56 -3.92 13.16
CA SER A 862 -10.90 -4.29 12.73
C SER A 862 -11.99 -3.21 12.75
N THR A 863 -11.66 -1.97 13.14
CA THR A 863 -12.58 -0.83 13.16
C THR A 863 -12.17 0.22 12.13
N ALA A 864 -13.18 0.80 11.47
CA ALA A 864 -12.98 1.95 10.59
C ALA A 864 -12.54 3.16 11.43
N ARG A 865 -11.59 3.94 10.90
CA ARG A 865 -11.04 5.12 11.57
C ARG A 865 -11.69 6.43 11.07
N THR A 866 -12.91 6.34 10.55
CA THR A 866 -13.81 7.48 10.31
C THR A 866 -14.42 7.99 11.62
N LEU A 867 -14.93 9.22 11.60
CA LEU A 867 -15.56 9.88 12.76
C LEU A 867 -16.98 10.27 12.37
N ALA A 868 -17.99 9.57 12.91
CA ALA A 868 -19.37 9.81 12.54
C ALA A 868 -19.82 11.21 13.00
N PRO A 869 -20.59 11.98 12.19
CA PRO A 869 -20.93 13.35 12.54
C PRO A 869 -21.64 13.52 13.89
N HIS A 870 -22.52 12.59 14.27
CA HIS A 870 -23.23 12.67 15.55
C HIS A 870 -22.31 12.49 16.76
N THR A 871 -21.29 11.61 16.69
CA THR A 871 -20.32 11.44 17.77
C THR A 871 -19.41 12.66 17.87
N VAL A 872 -18.98 13.23 16.74
CA VAL A 872 -18.17 14.47 16.67
C VAL A 872 -18.90 15.65 17.32
N LEU A 873 -20.20 15.80 17.07
CA LEU A 873 -21.00 16.87 17.66
C LEU A 873 -21.33 16.63 19.14
N ASN A 874 -21.41 15.36 19.56
CA ASN A 874 -21.61 14.99 20.95
C ASN A 874 -20.33 15.14 21.79
N ALA A 875 -19.14 15.08 21.19
CA ALA A 875 -17.84 15.20 21.86
C ALA A 875 -17.74 16.37 22.88
N PRO A 876 -18.04 17.64 22.50
CA PRO A 876 -18.03 18.76 23.45
C PRO A 876 -19.14 18.66 24.51
N ILE A 877 -20.31 18.11 24.17
CA ILE A 877 -21.43 17.95 25.13
C ILE A 877 -21.05 16.97 26.22
N ILE A 878 -20.50 15.81 25.83
CA ILE A 878 -20.04 14.78 26.74
C ILE A 878 -18.89 15.31 27.60
N SER A 879 -17.91 15.99 27.00
CA SER A 879 -16.77 16.55 27.73
C SER A 879 -17.20 17.59 28.78
N ALA A 880 -18.06 18.53 28.42
CA ALA A 880 -18.60 19.51 29.36
C ALA A 880 -19.36 18.83 30.51
N TRP A 881 -20.21 17.85 30.17
CA TRP A 881 -20.96 17.09 31.15
C TRP A 881 -20.07 16.30 32.12
N LEU A 882 -19.04 15.62 31.63
CA LEU A 882 -18.10 14.90 32.50
C LEU A 882 -17.32 15.85 33.41
N HIS A 883 -16.96 17.05 32.93
CA HIS A 883 -16.38 18.08 33.79
C HIS A 883 -17.35 18.56 34.88
N GLU A 884 -18.63 18.75 34.57
CA GLU A 884 -19.66 19.08 35.58
C GLU A 884 -19.80 17.96 36.63
N VAL A 885 -19.77 16.70 36.20
CA VAL A 885 -19.78 15.53 37.09
C VAL A 885 -18.54 15.51 37.99
N ALA A 886 -17.35 15.65 37.42
CA ALA A 886 -16.11 15.68 38.19
C ALA A 886 -16.05 16.87 39.16
N ALA A 887 -16.52 18.05 38.75
CA ALA A 887 -16.55 19.25 39.57
C ALA A 887 -17.59 19.18 40.69
N SER A 888 -18.69 18.45 40.53
CA SER A 888 -19.72 18.29 41.57
C SER A 888 -19.44 17.14 42.54
N ASP A 889 -18.63 16.16 42.15
CA ASP A 889 -18.28 15.01 42.97
C ASP A 889 -17.06 15.26 43.90
N ALA A 890 -17.23 15.03 45.21
CA ALA A 890 -16.19 15.29 46.20
C ALA A 890 -14.97 14.37 46.06
N TYR A 891 -15.18 13.10 45.69
CA TYR A 891 -14.08 12.16 45.50
C TYR A 891 -13.30 12.48 44.21
N LEU A 892 -14.00 12.76 43.10
CA LEU A 892 -13.33 13.08 41.84
C LEU A 892 -12.53 14.39 41.90
N ARG A 893 -13.04 15.41 42.61
CA ARG A 893 -12.25 16.62 42.90
C ARG A 893 -11.00 16.30 43.72
N ALA A 894 -11.13 15.47 44.75
CA ALA A 894 -10.04 15.13 45.64
C ALA A 894 -9.00 14.20 45.00
N SER A 895 -9.40 13.34 44.05
CA SER A 895 -8.50 12.42 43.35
C SER A 895 -7.62 13.14 42.32
N GLY A 896 -7.98 14.37 41.93
CA GLY A 896 -7.25 15.15 40.94
C GLY A 896 -7.35 14.57 39.53
N THR A 897 -8.39 13.76 39.25
CA THR A 897 -8.58 13.15 37.92
C THR A 897 -8.72 14.21 36.85
N ILE A 898 -7.93 14.07 35.77
CA ILE A 898 -7.96 14.98 34.63
C ILE A 898 -8.82 14.39 33.53
N LEU A 899 -9.70 15.21 32.96
CA LEU A 899 -10.47 14.87 31.77
C LEU A 899 -9.94 15.73 30.63
N LEU A 900 -9.31 15.12 29.62
CA LEU A 900 -8.82 15.83 28.46
C LEU A 900 -9.98 16.13 27.53
N ALA A 901 -10.59 17.30 27.72
CA ALA A 901 -11.83 17.70 27.05
C ALA A 901 -11.68 17.73 25.53
N GLU A 902 -12.65 17.12 24.83
CA GLU A 902 -12.85 17.27 23.39
C GLU A 902 -13.69 18.53 23.15
N ARG A 903 -13.02 19.69 23.17
CA ARG A 903 -13.67 21.00 23.30
C ARG A 903 -14.49 21.44 22.09
N MET A 904 -14.15 20.96 20.89
CA MET A 904 -14.81 21.36 19.64
C MET A 904 -14.80 20.21 18.64
N GLY A 905 -15.89 20.04 17.90
CA GLY A 905 -16.02 19.11 16.79
C GLY A 905 -16.59 19.78 15.56
N VAL A 906 -16.08 19.43 14.37
CA VAL A 906 -16.57 19.89 13.06
C VAL A 906 -16.72 18.68 12.14
N ALA A 907 -17.85 18.57 11.45
CA ALA A 907 -18.12 17.45 10.54
C ALA A 907 -18.85 17.91 9.28
N VAL A 908 -18.44 17.38 8.13
CA VAL A 908 -19.21 17.47 6.87
C VAL A 908 -20.31 16.40 6.92
N THR A 909 -21.56 16.80 6.70
CA THR A 909 -22.75 15.93 6.83
C THR A 909 -23.40 15.55 5.50
N GLY A 910 -23.10 16.27 4.42
CA GLY A 910 -23.58 15.96 3.08
C GLY A 910 -22.96 14.67 2.50
N PRO A 911 -23.69 13.92 1.66
CA PRO A 911 -23.13 12.76 0.97
C PRO A 911 -22.07 13.19 -0.05
N LEU A 912 -20.93 12.50 -0.07
CA LEU A 912 -19.86 12.71 -1.06
C LEU A 912 -20.25 12.07 -2.41
N VAL A 913 -19.81 12.64 -3.53
CA VAL A 913 -20.33 12.37 -4.89
C VAL A 913 -20.27 10.88 -5.30
N TRP A 914 -19.26 10.14 -4.83
CA TRP A 914 -19.01 8.75 -5.20
C TRP A 914 -19.59 7.73 -4.20
N ASP A 915 -20.12 8.20 -3.07
CA ASP A 915 -20.60 7.34 -1.99
C ASP A 915 -22.12 7.30 -1.91
N ARG A 916 -22.74 6.65 -2.90
CA ARG A 916 -24.19 6.44 -2.93
C ARG A 916 -24.69 5.42 -1.88
N THR A 917 -23.78 4.70 -1.22
CA THR A 917 -24.10 3.65 -0.24
C THR A 917 -23.85 4.09 1.22
N GLY A 918 -23.24 5.25 1.44
CA GLY A 918 -22.95 5.81 2.78
C GLY A 918 -21.73 5.22 3.47
N ALA A 919 -20.89 4.46 2.75
CA ALA A 919 -19.70 3.78 3.27
C ALA A 919 -18.59 4.73 3.77
N THR A 920 -18.69 6.02 3.45
CA THR A 920 -17.71 7.08 3.75
C THR A 920 -18.29 8.16 4.66
N ARG A 921 -19.46 7.90 5.26
CA ARG A 921 -20.02 8.79 6.29
C ARG A 921 -18.99 9.00 7.40
N GLY A 922 -18.71 10.26 7.72
CA GLY A 922 -17.67 10.61 8.70
C GLY A 922 -16.24 10.58 8.16
N ALA A 923 -16.04 10.56 6.84
CA ALA A 923 -14.73 10.67 6.19
C ALA A 923 -14.11 12.08 6.29
N LEU A 924 -14.90 13.09 6.64
CA LEU A 924 -14.47 14.48 6.81
C LEU A 924 -15.00 15.03 8.13
N SER A 925 -14.24 14.81 9.20
CA SER A 925 -14.53 15.37 10.51
C SER A 925 -13.24 15.57 11.31
N ALA A 926 -13.30 16.50 12.26
CA ALA A 926 -12.21 16.86 13.14
C ALA A 926 -12.73 17.14 14.55
N ILE A 927 -11.94 16.76 15.56
CA ILE A 927 -12.16 17.08 16.98
C ILE A 927 -10.89 17.71 17.53
N TRP A 928 -11.04 18.79 18.30
CA TRP A 928 -9.96 19.42 19.06
C TRP A 928 -10.04 18.95 20.49
N ARG A 929 -8.94 18.42 21.00
CA ARG A 929 -8.86 17.88 22.36
C ARG A 929 -7.70 18.50 23.12
N ASP A 930 -7.93 18.80 24.39
CA ASP A 930 -6.90 19.32 25.29
C ASP A 930 -5.62 18.46 25.28
N PRO A 931 -4.44 19.08 25.23
CA PRO A 931 -3.18 18.37 25.44
C PRO A 931 -2.97 18.09 26.93
N VAL A 932 -2.08 17.14 27.25
CA VAL A 932 -1.76 16.82 28.65
C VAL A 932 -0.87 17.87 29.31
N ALA A 933 0.02 18.51 28.54
CA ALA A 933 1.08 19.39 29.06
C ALA A 933 0.57 20.50 30.00
N PRO A 934 -0.53 21.23 29.70
CA PRO A 934 -1.04 22.28 30.58
C PRO A 934 -1.56 21.80 31.93
N TYR A 935 -1.79 20.49 32.09
CA TYR A 935 -2.21 19.91 33.35
C TYR A 935 -1.04 19.47 34.21
N LEU A 936 0.17 19.35 33.67
CA LEU A 936 1.35 18.93 34.41
C LEU A 936 1.80 20.04 35.37
N GLU A 937 2.09 19.65 36.61
CA GLU A 937 2.68 20.54 37.62
C GLU A 937 4.19 20.23 37.72
N ASP A 938 4.64 19.66 38.83
CA ASP A 938 5.97 19.06 39.01
C ASP A 938 5.98 17.57 38.62
N GLU A 939 5.09 17.19 37.72
CA GLU A 939 4.82 15.81 37.29
C GLU A 939 5.25 15.58 35.84
N GLU A 940 5.52 14.32 35.52
CA GLU A 940 5.68 13.81 34.16
C GLU A 940 4.48 12.92 33.80
N ALA A 941 4.27 12.69 32.51
CA ALA A 941 3.19 11.84 32.00
C ALA A 941 3.73 10.70 31.14
N VAL A 942 3.12 9.52 31.27
CA VAL A 942 3.33 8.39 30.36
C VAL A 942 1.99 7.81 29.91
N PRO A 943 1.88 7.34 28.65
CA PRO A 943 0.75 6.54 28.23
C PRO A 943 0.61 5.30 29.12
N PHE A 944 -0.61 4.93 29.50
CA PHE A 944 -0.80 3.76 30.37
C PHE A 944 -0.31 2.46 29.71
N ALA A 945 -0.32 2.39 28.37
CA ALA A 945 0.24 1.27 27.60
C ALA A 945 1.75 1.05 27.88
N ALA A 946 2.50 2.11 28.21
CA ALA A 946 3.93 2.02 28.51
C ALA A 946 4.20 1.19 29.78
N LEU A 947 3.26 1.10 30.72
CA LEU A 947 3.45 0.38 31.99
C LEU A 947 3.70 -1.12 31.81
N THR A 948 3.30 -1.66 30.66
CA THR A 948 3.48 -3.07 30.30
C THR A 948 4.53 -3.29 29.21
N HIS A 949 5.17 -2.21 28.76
CA HIS A 949 6.21 -2.24 27.73
C HIS A 949 7.53 -2.80 28.27
N LEU A 950 8.30 -3.45 27.41
CA LEU A 950 9.69 -3.84 27.68
C LEU A 950 10.62 -2.88 26.92
N ASP A 951 11.40 -2.10 27.66
CA ASP A 951 12.43 -1.23 27.10
C ASP A 951 13.71 -2.06 26.92
N GLY A 952 13.83 -2.69 25.74
CA GLY A 952 14.76 -3.79 25.51
C GLY A 952 14.25 -5.08 26.18
N GLU A 953 15.07 -5.70 27.03
CA GLU A 953 14.70 -6.91 27.79
C GLU A 953 14.15 -6.59 29.20
N THR A 954 14.06 -5.32 29.57
CA THR A 954 13.67 -4.90 30.93
C THR A 954 12.30 -4.23 30.92
N PRO A 955 11.37 -4.57 31.85
CA PRO A 955 10.11 -3.86 31.95
C PRO A 955 10.31 -2.36 32.19
N PHE A 956 9.54 -1.54 31.49
CA PHE A 956 9.60 -0.08 31.54
C PHE A 956 9.55 0.47 32.98
N VAL A 957 8.72 -0.13 33.82
CA VAL A 957 8.49 0.28 35.22
C VAL A 957 9.50 -0.28 36.22
N ALA A 958 10.51 -1.04 35.77
CA ALA A 958 11.43 -1.75 36.68
C ALA A 958 12.18 -0.79 37.62
N GLY A 959 12.64 0.36 37.13
CA GLY A 959 13.30 1.37 37.95
C GLY A 959 12.38 1.98 39.02
N TRP A 960 11.09 2.13 38.70
CA TRP A 960 10.09 2.66 39.64
C TRP A 960 9.77 1.65 40.73
N ILE A 961 9.59 0.38 40.36
CA ILE A 961 9.34 -0.71 41.31
C ILE A 961 10.56 -0.94 42.21
N ALA A 962 11.78 -0.89 41.67
CA ALA A 962 13.00 -1.01 42.46
C ALA A 962 13.14 0.12 43.49
N ARG A 963 12.68 1.33 43.14
CA ARG A 963 12.74 2.51 44.02
C ARG A 963 11.70 2.49 45.13
N TYR A 964 10.45 2.19 44.80
CA TYR A 964 9.32 2.35 45.73
C TYR A 964 8.83 1.04 46.36
N GLY A 965 9.29 -0.10 45.84
CA GLY A 965 8.76 -1.42 46.18
C GLY A 965 7.45 -1.72 45.46
N ILE A 966 7.30 -2.96 44.99
CA ILE A 966 6.15 -3.36 44.16
C ILE A 966 4.80 -3.15 44.84
N GLU A 967 4.69 -3.48 46.13
CA GLU A 967 3.43 -3.40 46.86
C GLU A 967 2.91 -1.96 47.00
N ALA A 968 3.77 -1.07 47.49
CA ALA A 968 3.40 0.34 47.67
C ALA A 968 3.11 1.00 46.32
N TRP A 969 3.88 0.66 45.28
CA TRP A 969 3.70 1.20 43.96
C TRP A 969 2.38 0.72 43.30
N VAL A 970 2.07 -0.58 43.37
CA VAL A 970 0.82 -1.14 42.84
C VAL A 970 -0.40 -0.60 43.58
N ASP A 971 -0.37 -0.55 44.92
CA ASP A 971 -1.45 0.02 45.72
C ASP A 971 -1.73 1.47 45.32
N ARG A 972 -0.66 2.27 45.18
CA ARG A 972 -0.77 3.65 44.76
C ARG A 972 -1.32 3.78 43.34
N LEU A 973 -0.77 3.03 42.39
CA LEU A 973 -1.20 3.07 40.99
C LEU A 973 -2.70 2.77 40.88
N LEU A 974 -3.17 1.68 41.49
CA LEU A 974 -4.58 1.30 41.46
C LEU A 974 -5.45 2.37 42.13
N THR A 975 -4.99 2.93 43.25
CA THR A 975 -5.73 3.98 43.96
C THR A 975 -5.93 5.25 43.14
N VAL A 976 -4.91 5.67 42.37
CA VAL A 976 -4.96 6.95 41.63
C VAL A 976 -5.44 6.82 40.19
N THR A 977 -5.45 5.61 39.62
CA THR A 977 -5.82 5.39 38.21
C THR A 977 -7.08 4.54 38.02
N MET A 978 -7.23 3.43 38.77
CA MET A 978 -8.40 2.55 38.65
C MET A 978 -9.61 3.12 39.40
N LEU A 979 -9.43 3.55 40.65
CA LEU A 979 -10.57 3.97 41.48
C LEU A 979 -11.37 5.15 40.90
N PRO A 980 -10.77 6.21 40.33
CA PRO A 980 -11.56 7.29 39.74
C PRO A 980 -12.47 6.81 38.62
N VAL A 981 -11.98 5.93 37.74
CA VAL A 981 -12.76 5.35 36.65
C VAL A 981 -13.93 4.53 37.21
N VAL A 982 -13.65 3.63 38.16
CA VAL A 982 -14.70 2.80 38.78
C VAL A 982 -15.71 3.66 39.52
N HIS A 983 -15.26 4.71 40.22
CA HIS A 983 -16.13 5.61 40.97
C HIS A 983 -17.12 6.34 40.06
N VAL A 984 -16.70 6.75 38.85
CA VAL A 984 -17.60 7.37 37.87
C VAL A 984 -18.74 6.42 37.50
N LEU A 985 -18.48 5.12 37.37
CA LEU A 985 -19.54 4.11 37.19
C LEU A 985 -20.40 3.96 38.44
N VAL A 986 -19.79 3.63 39.58
CA VAL A 986 -20.58 3.19 40.74
C VAL A 986 -21.24 4.35 41.49
N ALA A 987 -20.68 5.56 41.50
CA ALA A 987 -21.30 6.69 42.18
C ALA A 987 -22.19 7.53 41.26
N ARG A 988 -21.92 7.53 39.94
CA ARG A 988 -22.61 8.43 38.98
C ARG A 988 -23.34 7.70 37.86
N GLY A 989 -23.15 6.39 37.71
CA GLY A 989 -23.84 5.58 36.71
C GLY A 989 -23.28 5.72 35.29
N ILE A 990 -22.01 6.13 35.18
CA ILE A 990 -21.36 6.45 33.90
C ILE A 990 -20.18 5.50 33.70
N ALA A 991 -20.24 4.65 32.68
CA ALA A 991 -19.12 3.81 32.28
C ALA A 991 -18.23 4.56 31.28
N LEU A 992 -16.91 4.53 31.50
CA LEU A 992 -15.91 5.10 30.60
C LEU A 992 -15.09 3.98 29.94
N GLU A 993 -14.87 4.07 28.64
CA GLU A 993 -14.01 3.14 27.90
C GLU A 993 -12.54 3.36 28.29
N SER A 994 -12.06 2.55 29.24
CA SER A 994 -10.80 2.82 29.95
C SER A 994 -9.71 1.79 29.62
N HIS A 995 -9.58 1.47 28.33
CA HIS A 995 -8.47 0.68 27.82
C HIS A 995 -7.16 1.49 27.91
N GLN A 996 -6.00 0.82 27.84
CA GLN A 996 -4.68 1.45 28.06
C GLN A 996 -4.44 2.73 27.23
N GLN A 997 -4.91 2.74 25.99
CA GLN A 997 -4.76 3.90 25.11
C GLN A 997 -5.56 5.14 25.57
N ASN A 998 -6.61 5.01 26.37
CA ASN A 998 -7.45 6.14 26.82
C ASN A 998 -7.04 6.68 28.18
N MET A 999 -5.98 6.12 28.79
CA MET A 999 -5.47 6.51 30.09
C MET A 999 -4.03 7.03 29.98
N VAL A 1000 -3.73 8.07 30.75
CA VAL A 1000 -2.39 8.63 30.90
C VAL A 1000 -2.07 8.65 32.38
N LEU A 1001 -0.95 8.04 32.75
CA LEU A 1001 -0.44 8.08 34.11
C LEU A 1001 0.37 9.36 34.29
N LEU A 1002 0.02 10.16 35.30
CA LEU A 1002 0.89 11.22 35.79
C LEU A 1002 1.67 10.69 36.99
N HIS A 1003 2.95 11.05 37.06
CA HIS A 1003 3.85 10.58 38.11
C HIS A 1003 4.92 11.61 38.47
N ARG A 1004 5.46 11.49 39.68
CA ARG A 1004 6.72 12.15 40.08
C ARG A 1004 7.79 11.10 40.19
N ASP A 1005 8.78 11.13 39.31
CA ASP A 1005 9.91 10.20 39.38
C ASP A 1005 9.48 8.71 39.45
N GLY A 1006 8.42 8.36 38.71
CA GLY A 1006 7.80 7.04 38.69
C GLY A 1006 6.78 6.73 39.78
N TRP A 1007 6.57 7.62 40.76
CA TRP A 1007 5.53 7.46 41.77
C TRP A 1007 4.17 7.91 41.23
N PRO A 1008 3.14 7.05 41.15
CA PRO A 1008 1.84 7.40 40.60
C PRO A 1008 1.14 8.49 41.41
N THR A 1009 0.75 9.58 40.75
CA THR A 1009 0.10 10.72 41.42
C THR A 1009 -1.38 10.81 41.09
N ARG A 1010 -1.74 10.77 39.80
CA ARG A 1010 -3.11 10.90 39.28
C ARG A 1010 -3.23 10.34 37.86
N VAL A 1011 -4.44 10.34 37.32
CA VAL A 1011 -4.75 9.85 35.97
C VAL A 1011 -5.40 10.94 35.12
N ALA A 1012 -5.04 10.98 33.84
CA ALA A 1012 -5.80 11.69 32.82
C ALA A 1012 -6.54 10.71 31.90
N LEU A 1013 -7.79 11.02 31.57
CA LEU A 1013 -8.66 10.25 30.70
C LEU A 1013 -8.96 11.02 29.41
N LYS A 1014 -9.13 10.31 28.30
CA LYS A 1014 -9.39 10.90 26.98
C LYS A 1014 -10.29 10.03 26.10
N ASP A 1015 -10.69 10.58 24.95
CA ASP A 1015 -11.46 9.92 23.89
C ASP A 1015 -12.94 9.60 24.26
N PHE A 1016 -13.71 10.62 24.66
CA PHE A 1016 -15.07 10.46 25.23
C PHE A 1016 -16.22 10.43 24.21
N HIS A 1017 -16.09 11.06 23.05
CA HIS A 1017 -17.11 11.22 21.98
C HIS A 1017 -17.90 9.95 21.60
N ASP A 1018 -17.28 8.77 21.73
CA ASP A 1018 -17.91 7.44 21.52
C ASP A 1018 -17.55 6.46 22.66
N GLY A 1019 -16.87 6.96 23.71
CA GLY A 1019 -16.22 6.17 24.77
C GLY A 1019 -16.96 6.22 26.11
N VAL A 1020 -18.27 6.48 26.09
CA VAL A 1020 -19.10 6.59 27.30
C VAL A 1020 -20.38 5.77 27.14
N ARG A 1021 -20.80 5.11 28.23
CA ARG A 1021 -22.08 4.39 28.27
C ARG A 1021 -22.82 4.63 29.59
N PHE A 1022 -24.13 4.86 29.53
CA PHE A 1022 -24.96 5.04 30.74
C PHE A 1022 -26.43 4.67 30.48
N ILE A 1023 -27.19 4.47 31.56
CA ILE A 1023 -28.66 4.33 31.51
C ILE A 1023 -29.27 5.63 32.02
N PRO A 1024 -30.07 6.35 31.21
CA PRO A 1024 -30.61 7.66 31.58
C PRO A 1024 -31.30 7.70 32.94
N GLU A 1025 -32.04 6.66 33.29
CA GLU A 1025 -32.83 6.54 34.52
C GLU A 1025 -31.98 6.24 35.76
N LEU A 1026 -30.75 5.76 35.58
CA LEU A 1026 -29.85 5.34 36.66
C LEU A 1026 -28.70 6.33 36.91
N LEU A 1027 -28.64 7.42 36.17
CA LEU A 1027 -27.64 8.47 36.34
C LEU A 1027 -27.77 9.14 37.72
N GLY A 1028 -26.64 9.23 38.43
CA GLY A 1028 -26.52 10.00 39.68
C GLY A 1028 -26.28 11.50 39.45
N CYS A 1029 -26.59 11.99 38.25
CA CYS A 1029 -26.34 13.36 37.79
C CYS A 1029 -27.34 13.75 36.68
N ARG A 1030 -27.27 15.00 36.21
CA ARG A 1030 -28.09 15.47 35.08
C ARG A 1030 -27.76 14.67 33.81
N ARG A 1031 -28.78 14.22 33.08
CA ARG A 1031 -28.63 13.61 31.75
C ARG A 1031 -28.17 14.65 30.72
N PRO A 1032 -27.14 14.36 29.90
CA PRO A 1032 -26.72 15.25 28.82
C PRO A 1032 -27.72 15.23 27.65
N ALA A 1033 -27.87 16.36 26.96
CA ALA A 1033 -28.72 16.46 25.77
C ALA A 1033 -27.93 16.05 24.52
N LEU A 1034 -27.87 14.74 24.24
CA LEU A 1034 -27.09 14.19 23.13
C LEU A 1034 -27.91 14.13 21.83
N LEU A 1035 -27.21 14.22 20.70
CA LEU A 1035 -27.76 13.84 19.41
C LEU A 1035 -27.90 12.32 19.34
N PRO A 1036 -29.05 11.79 18.89
CA PRO A 1036 -29.28 10.35 18.82
C PRO A 1036 -28.43 9.70 17.73
N THR A 1037 -28.09 8.43 17.94
CA THR A 1037 -27.44 7.59 16.92
C THR A 1037 -28.36 7.46 15.69
N PRO A 1038 -27.92 7.87 14.49
CA PRO A 1038 -28.74 7.73 13.28
C PRO A 1038 -29.05 6.25 12.97
N PRO A 1039 -30.27 5.91 12.50
CA PRO A 1039 -30.67 4.52 12.22
C PRO A 1039 -29.71 3.78 11.29
N ASP A 1040 -29.18 4.46 10.26
CA ASP A 1040 -28.24 3.84 9.33
C ASP A 1040 -26.87 3.56 9.96
N HIS A 1041 -26.44 4.37 10.94
CA HIS A 1041 -25.19 4.11 11.67
C HIS A 1041 -25.34 2.88 12.57
N ALA A 1042 -26.48 2.75 13.24
CA ALA A 1042 -26.79 1.57 14.05
C ALA A 1042 -26.84 0.26 13.23
N ARG A 1043 -27.20 0.32 11.94
CA ARG A 1043 -27.13 -0.87 11.05
C ARG A 1043 -25.69 -1.30 10.74
N VAL A 1044 -24.75 -0.35 10.71
CA VAL A 1044 -23.33 -0.61 10.39
C VAL A 1044 -22.53 -0.96 11.64
N ASN A 1045 -22.83 -0.32 12.77
CA ASN A 1045 -22.23 -0.60 14.06
C ASN A 1045 -23.29 -0.57 15.17
N ALA A 1046 -23.92 -1.73 15.41
CA ALA A 1046 -24.98 -1.89 16.41
C ALA A 1046 -24.51 -1.62 17.85
N ASN A 1047 -23.21 -1.62 18.11
CA ASN A 1047 -22.62 -1.40 19.44
C ASN A 1047 -22.18 0.07 19.66
N SER A 1048 -22.35 0.95 18.68
CA SER A 1048 -21.99 2.39 18.76
C SER A 1048 -23.21 3.20 19.25
N TYR A 1049 -23.42 3.14 20.56
CA TYR A 1049 -24.43 3.91 21.28
C TYR A 1049 -23.92 4.28 22.68
N VAL A 1050 -24.39 5.44 23.16
CA VAL A 1050 -24.04 5.99 24.49
C VAL A 1050 -25.10 5.64 25.54
N GLU A 1051 -26.37 5.67 25.16
CA GLU A 1051 -27.48 5.38 26.07
C GLU A 1051 -27.86 3.89 25.98
N ALA A 1052 -27.61 3.15 27.06
CA ALA A 1052 -27.90 1.73 27.20
C ALA A 1052 -29.24 1.50 27.92
N GLN A 1053 -29.72 0.24 27.87
CA GLN A 1053 -30.94 -0.19 28.55
C GLN A 1053 -30.65 -1.13 29.73
N ASP A 1054 -29.59 -1.93 29.62
CA ASP A 1054 -29.25 -2.98 30.59
C ASP A 1054 -28.00 -2.63 31.40
N VAL A 1055 -28.02 -2.91 32.71
CA VAL A 1055 -26.92 -2.57 33.62
C VAL A 1055 -25.66 -3.38 33.32
N GLU A 1056 -25.82 -4.61 32.82
CA GLU A 1056 -24.76 -5.47 32.34
C GLU A 1056 -24.01 -4.83 31.17
N ASP A 1057 -24.72 -4.25 30.19
CA ASP A 1057 -24.09 -3.60 29.03
C ASP A 1057 -23.23 -2.39 29.43
N VAL A 1058 -23.65 -1.65 30.47
CA VAL A 1058 -22.88 -0.54 31.05
C VAL A 1058 -21.69 -1.06 31.85
N ARG A 1059 -21.90 -2.07 32.71
CA ARG A 1059 -20.83 -2.70 33.50
C ARG A 1059 -19.76 -3.27 32.59
N ASP A 1060 -20.14 -4.14 31.67
CA ASP A 1060 -19.23 -4.91 30.82
C ASP A 1060 -18.43 -4.01 29.88
N PHE A 1061 -19.02 -2.90 29.41
CA PHE A 1061 -18.30 -1.86 28.65
C PHE A 1061 -17.06 -1.32 29.39
N MET A 1062 -17.21 -0.97 30.67
CA MET A 1062 -16.08 -0.49 31.47
C MET A 1062 -15.19 -1.65 31.92
N VAL A 1063 -15.79 -2.77 32.36
CA VAL A 1063 -15.04 -3.86 32.99
C VAL A 1063 -14.15 -4.59 31.97
N ASP A 1064 -14.63 -4.84 30.76
CA ASP A 1064 -13.82 -5.43 29.70
C ASP A 1064 -12.65 -4.49 29.34
N ALA A 1065 -12.91 -3.18 29.21
CA ALA A 1065 -11.90 -2.19 28.89
C ALA A 1065 -10.85 -1.98 30.00
N LEU A 1066 -11.27 -1.73 31.24
CA LEU A 1066 -10.40 -1.40 32.37
C LEU A 1066 -9.75 -2.63 32.98
N PHE A 1067 -10.52 -3.68 33.25
CA PHE A 1067 -10.02 -4.85 33.94
C PHE A 1067 -9.55 -5.94 32.96
N GLY A 1068 -10.23 -6.13 31.82
CA GLY A 1068 -9.95 -7.18 30.85
C GLY A 1068 -8.74 -6.93 29.95
N VAL A 1069 -8.72 -5.81 29.22
CA VAL A 1069 -7.63 -5.49 28.25
C VAL A 1069 -6.61 -4.47 28.78
N ASN A 1070 -6.73 -4.07 30.04
CA ASN A 1070 -5.82 -3.11 30.67
C ASN A 1070 -5.17 -3.66 31.95
N LEU A 1071 -5.91 -3.77 33.07
CA LEU A 1071 -5.30 -4.18 34.35
C LEU A 1071 -4.90 -5.66 34.38
N ALA A 1072 -5.58 -6.56 33.66
CA ALA A 1072 -5.15 -7.95 33.54
C ALA A 1072 -3.77 -8.07 32.86
N GLU A 1073 -3.49 -7.24 31.84
CA GLU A 1073 -2.19 -7.18 31.17
C GLU A 1073 -1.09 -6.69 32.13
N LEU A 1074 -1.42 -5.71 32.98
CA LEU A 1074 -0.51 -5.23 34.03
C LEU A 1074 -0.26 -6.29 35.09
N GLY A 1075 -1.31 -6.92 35.62
CA GLY A 1075 -1.20 -7.99 36.62
C GLY A 1075 -0.33 -9.14 36.10
N TRP A 1076 -0.48 -9.49 34.82
CA TRP A 1076 0.39 -10.46 34.16
C TRP A 1076 1.84 -9.99 34.08
N CYS A 1077 2.09 -8.77 33.59
CA CYS A 1077 3.45 -8.23 33.49
C CYS A 1077 4.16 -8.25 34.86
N LEU A 1078 3.45 -7.92 35.93
CA LEU A 1078 3.95 -7.94 37.30
C LEU A 1078 4.25 -9.36 37.81
N ASP A 1079 3.39 -10.33 37.50
CA ASP A 1079 3.62 -11.74 37.83
C ASP A 1079 4.88 -12.26 37.13
N LEU A 1080 4.96 -12.06 35.81
CA LEU A 1080 6.03 -12.59 34.96
C LEU A 1080 7.41 -12.03 35.31
N TRP A 1081 7.51 -10.71 35.49
CA TRP A 1081 8.82 -10.04 35.60
C TRP A 1081 9.22 -9.66 37.02
N PHE A 1082 8.27 -9.61 37.95
CA PHE A 1082 8.53 -9.16 39.33
C PHE A 1082 8.11 -10.18 40.40
N GLY A 1083 7.59 -11.34 40.00
CA GLY A 1083 7.14 -12.39 40.94
C GLY A 1083 5.95 -11.96 41.79
N TYR A 1084 5.19 -10.95 41.35
CA TYR A 1084 4.01 -10.45 42.04
C TYR A 1084 2.77 -11.16 41.48
N SER A 1085 2.43 -12.28 42.12
CA SER A 1085 1.43 -13.20 41.58
C SER A 1085 0.10 -12.53 41.25
N GLU A 1086 -0.53 -12.98 40.16
CA GLU A 1086 -1.84 -12.48 39.73
C GLU A 1086 -2.88 -12.50 40.86
N SER A 1087 -2.89 -13.56 41.68
CA SER A 1087 -3.82 -13.67 42.81
C SER A 1087 -3.63 -12.55 43.83
N ARG A 1088 -2.38 -12.14 44.07
CA ARG A 1088 -2.04 -11.03 44.96
C ARG A 1088 -2.47 -9.70 44.34
N PHE A 1089 -2.27 -9.51 43.03
CA PHE A 1089 -2.75 -8.34 42.29
C PHE A 1089 -4.27 -8.17 42.40
N TRP A 1090 -5.06 -9.20 42.10
CA TRP A 1090 -6.52 -9.11 42.19
C TRP A 1090 -7.02 -8.99 43.63
N HIS A 1091 -6.34 -9.61 44.60
CA HIS A 1091 -6.65 -9.38 46.01
C HIS A 1091 -6.45 -7.90 46.39
N GLN A 1092 -5.41 -7.24 45.88
CA GLN A 1092 -5.18 -5.81 46.09
C GLN A 1092 -6.28 -4.97 45.43
N VAL A 1093 -6.65 -5.27 44.18
CA VAL A 1093 -7.77 -4.63 43.46
C VAL A 1093 -9.06 -4.72 44.29
N ILE A 1094 -9.43 -5.91 44.74
CA ILE A 1094 -10.63 -6.15 45.55
C ILE A 1094 -10.54 -5.39 46.87
N THR A 1095 -9.39 -5.42 47.54
CA THR A 1095 -9.18 -4.72 48.83
C THR A 1095 -9.38 -3.21 48.70
N ILE A 1096 -8.82 -2.61 47.65
CA ILE A 1096 -8.94 -1.18 47.36
C ILE A 1096 -10.41 -0.84 47.05
N LEU A 1097 -11.09 -1.63 46.21
CA LEU A 1097 -12.50 -1.45 45.88
C LEU A 1097 -13.42 -1.59 47.10
N SER A 1098 -13.18 -2.59 47.96
CA SER A 1098 -13.94 -2.80 49.20
C SER A 1098 -13.79 -1.63 50.17
N LYS A 1099 -12.57 -1.13 50.37
CA LYS A 1099 -12.31 0.07 51.19
C LYS A 1099 -13.02 1.30 50.63
N HIS A 1100 -12.99 1.48 49.31
CA HIS A 1100 -13.67 2.59 48.65
C HIS A 1100 -15.20 2.51 48.80
N CYS A 1101 -15.79 1.32 48.59
CA CYS A 1101 -17.23 1.11 48.81
C CYS A 1101 -17.63 1.32 50.28
N ALA A 1102 -16.78 0.95 51.24
CA ALA A 1102 -17.02 1.22 52.65
C ALA A 1102 -16.98 2.73 52.99
N ALA A 1103 -16.10 3.49 52.32
CA ALA A 1103 -15.94 4.93 52.54
C ALA A 1103 -17.03 5.77 51.83
N TYR A 1104 -17.56 5.30 50.70
CA TYR A 1104 -18.51 6.04 49.86
C TYR A 1104 -19.81 5.25 49.65
N PRO A 1105 -20.89 5.53 50.41
CA PRO A 1105 -22.15 4.77 50.33
C PRO A 1105 -22.76 4.69 48.94
N ALA A 1106 -22.73 5.78 48.15
CA ALA A 1106 -23.21 5.80 46.77
C ALA A 1106 -22.43 4.81 45.88
N ALA A 1107 -21.11 4.70 46.09
CA ALA A 1107 -20.28 3.74 45.38
C ALA A 1107 -20.62 2.29 45.74
N ARG A 1108 -20.91 2.00 47.02
CA ARG A 1108 -21.40 0.67 47.44
C ARG A 1108 -22.73 0.34 46.77
N GLU A 1109 -23.67 1.27 46.77
CA GLU A 1109 -24.99 1.08 46.15
C GLU A 1109 -24.86 0.81 44.65
N GLY A 1110 -24.05 1.59 43.94
CA GLY A 1110 -23.82 1.36 42.53
C GLY A 1110 -23.06 0.08 42.23
N ALA A 1111 -22.09 -0.32 43.06
CA ALA A 1111 -21.40 -1.61 42.90
C ALA A 1111 -22.38 -2.79 42.97
N LEU A 1112 -23.40 -2.71 43.84
CA LEU A 1112 -24.51 -3.66 43.89
C LEU A 1112 -25.43 -3.52 42.66
N ARG A 1113 -25.83 -2.30 42.30
CA ARG A 1113 -26.73 -2.01 41.17
C ARG A 1113 -26.19 -2.53 39.85
N TYR A 1114 -24.91 -2.26 39.56
CA TYR A 1114 -24.21 -2.71 38.37
C TYR A 1114 -23.60 -4.11 38.54
N ARG A 1115 -23.84 -4.80 39.66
CA ARG A 1115 -23.42 -6.20 39.88
C ARG A 1115 -21.93 -6.40 39.63
N LEU A 1116 -21.08 -5.51 40.14
CA LEU A 1116 -19.64 -5.51 39.87
C LEU A 1116 -18.94 -6.80 40.34
N GLY A 1117 -19.46 -7.41 41.42
CA GLY A 1117 -19.00 -8.70 41.96
C GLY A 1117 -19.76 -9.92 41.44
N SER A 1118 -20.45 -9.85 40.29
CA SER A 1118 -21.08 -11.05 39.70
C SER A 1118 -20.04 -12.13 39.42
N GLU A 1119 -20.42 -13.41 39.50
CA GLU A 1119 -19.48 -14.52 39.21
C GLU A 1119 -19.00 -14.52 37.75
N MET A 1120 -19.88 -14.08 36.84
CA MET A 1120 -19.64 -14.05 35.40
C MET A 1120 -19.78 -12.63 34.84
N LEU A 1121 -18.99 -12.32 33.81
CA LEU A 1121 -19.05 -11.12 32.98
C LEU A 1121 -19.21 -11.50 31.52
N VAL A 1122 -19.70 -10.59 30.68
CA VAL A 1122 -19.70 -10.79 29.23
C VAL A 1122 -18.57 -9.95 28.62
N VAL A 1123 -17.59 -10.59 27.97
CA VAL A 1123 -16.46 -9.91 27.31
C VAL A 1123 -16.56 -10.02 25.79
N GLU A 1124 -16.02 -9.03 25.07
CA GLU A 1124 -16.06 -9.05 23.61
C GLU A 1124 -15.11 -10.10 23.00
N ALA A 1125 -15.60 -10.80 21.97
CA ALA A 1125 -14.83 -11.76 21.19
C ALA A 1125 -14.24 -11.08 19.93
N LEU A 1126 -13.06 -10.47 20.09
CA LEU A 1126 -12.42 -9.63 19.06
C LEU A 1126 -11.98 -10.43 17.82
N ALA A 1127 -11.43 -11.63 17.98
CA ALA A 1127 -11.03 -12.49 16.87
C ALA A 1127 -12.26 -13.09 16.17
N ARG A 1128 -13.27 -13.54 16.93
CA ARG A 1128 -14.54 -14.05 16.39
C ARG A 1128 -15.26 -13.00 15.57
N ARG A 1129 -15.26 -11.73 15.99
CA ARG A 1129 -15.84 -10.62 15.20
C ARG A 1129 -15.23 -10.50 13.79
N ARG A 1130 -14.07 -11.09 13.54
CA ARG A 1130 -13.42 -11.11 12.20
C ARG A 1130 -13.71 -12.35 11.41
N LEU A 1131 -13.66 -13.48 12.09
CA LEU A 1131 -13.85 -14.79 11.51
C LEU A 1131 -15.32 -15.08 11.24
N ASP A 1132 -16.21 -14.70 12.16
CA ASP A 1132 -17.65 -14.87 12.02
C ASP A 1132 -18.41 -13.67 12.63
N PRO A 1133 -18.46 -12.54 11.91
CA PRO A 1133 -19.11 -11.33 12.41
C PRO A 1133 -20.61 -11.50 12.69
N LYS A 1134 -21.26 -12.51 12.12
CA LYS A 1134 -22.71 -12.74 12.28
C LYS A 1134 -23.05 -13.40 13.61
N THR A 1135 -22.13 -14.17 14.19
CA THR A 1135 -22.32 -14.89 15.47
C THR A 1135 -21.47 -14.31 16.60
N ALA A 1136 -20.77 -13.20 16.36
CA ALA A 1136 -19.91 -12.53 17.32
C ALA A 1136 -20.72 -11.82 18.41
N HIS A 1137 -21.18 -12.60 19.38
CA HIS A 1137 -21.75 -12.12 20.63
C HIS A 1137 -20.69 -12.16 21.74
N GLY A 1138 -20.89 -11.35 22.78
CA GLY A 1138 -20.02 -11.38 23.94
C GLY A 1138 -20.09 -12.73 24.66
N ARG A 1139 -19.00 -13.14 25.30
CA ARG A 1139 -18.87 -14.46 25.94
C ARG A 1139 -18.89 -14.36 27.46
N PRO A 1140 -19.64 -15.24 28.15
CA PRO A 1140 -19.63 -15.30 29.60
C PRO A 1140 -18.28 -15.84 30.08
N ILE A 1141 -17.65 -15.13 31.02
CA ILE A 1141 -16.33 -15.46 31.55
C ILE A 1141 -16.25 -15.17 33.04
N ALA A 1142 -15.37 -15.90 33.75
CA ALA A 1142 -15.20 -15.73 35.18
C ALA A 1142 -14.72 -14.32 35.51
N ASN A 1143 -15.41 -13.68 36.45
CA ASN A 1143 -15.09 -12.34 36.91
C ASN A 1143 -14.00 -12.38 37.98
N PRO A 1144 -12.82 -11.77 37.77
CA PRO A 1144 -11.83 -11.68 38.84
C PRO A 1144 -12.30 -10.86 40.05
N LEU A 1145 -13.33 -10.03 39.88
CA LEU A 1145 -13.94 -9.23 40.95
C LEU A 1145 -15.05 -9.97 41.70
N ALA A 1146 -15.39 -11.21 41.36
CA ALA A 1146 -16.45 -11.97 42.04
C ALA A 1146 -16.35 -11.98 43.59
N PRO A 1147 -15.16 -12.09 44.21
CA PRO A 1147 -15.05 -12.04 45.67
C PRO A 1147 -15.52 -10.72 46.30
N LEU A 1148 -15.62 -9.63 45.53
CA LEU A 1148 -16.17 -8.36 46.00
C LEU A 1148 -17.62 -8.50 46.48
N ALA A 1149 -18.40 -9.43 45.92
CA ALA A 1149 -19.80 -9.65 46.35
C ALA A 1149 -19.90 -10.01 47.83
N ALA A 1150 -18.96 -10.81 48.37
CA ALA A 1150 -18.95 -11.20 49.77
C ALA A 1150 -18.63 -10.03 50.71
N PHE A 1151 -17.94 -8.99 50.24
CA PHE A 1151 -17.67 -7.77 51.00
C PHE A 1151 -18.82 -6.75 50.90
N LEU A 1152 -19.58 -6.77 49.81
CA LEU A 1152 -20.70 -5.86 49.59
C LEU A 1152 -21.98 -6.32 50.31
N ALA A 1153 -22.17 -7.64 50.44
CA ALA A 1153 -23.20 -8.26 51.27
C ALA A 1153 -22.96 -7.94 52.75
#